data_AF-A0A945X3Z1-F1
#
_entry.id   AF-A0A945X3Z1-F1
#
_cell.length_a   1.000
_cell.length_b   1.000
_cell.length_c   1.000
_cell.angle_alpha   90.00
_cell.angle_beta   90.00
_cell.angle_gamma   90.00
#
_symmetry.space_group_name_H-M   'P 1'
#
loop_
_entity.id
_entity.type
_entity.pdbx_description
1 polymer ?
#
loop_
_entity_poly.entity_id
_entity_poly.type
_entity_poly.pdbx_seq_one_letter_code
_entity_poly.pdbx_strand_id
1 'polypeptide(L)'
;MTCSILGDNPFPLGSEDAPLCRIATLFVQTKTLVTLPGLHATQRTALTEDINRQRQDRKRPPLTAEETTALWESAVDLIIEGNDVLIRPDPENMPLAFEADEMLQELLSKQHIRFLYARHPAVMQAIRERGEYWRISPEPQSADDITRTITESRIAINGRPIYYYSAFTGRRYLTFQTFAELEALPPDELRLHLAEIRDYSARRNRSGCREIAFFAANSSFGTSCFAKHDFEDASLPEVQAWHREITERFHQAVPTGFHQDMPKDLDWRNRMFACLKGEQGGTVTDEALQGMTPEFFRQIRWLPGGRIENGELIFDTVFSEWEQDPKSAELRGLCDQRVKGFVCNYIREFGALQYVNIGGVALSMRRRARAGGHRAYIAELLHPGTSTPVVRIIRIQQWGIHQHLDNRKELLHAIMEAEEYTEYTLDRRLGCWELGMPLPGRIDTRRIRETYYGANPEYHGTRIWATCYERDFIDGMATDKIPSDRFQDNAFALSFARLLGQAAAPNMVVGRTAQDGTVIFDSGDEMLILDRKGYPQRLVVADHAGTFSEYELPLQTYADAYAQPVLSRMHLAGDPAAFADAYVNALVNRLSEMQAEYHQQQRAFDTLFKHSKQGEKTLAWRWAKVLARLSATDVTALGRRIRDTLDRPE
;
A
#
# COMPACT_ATOMS: atom_id res chain seq x y z
N MET A 1 -19.39 8.80 -30.10
CA MET A 1 -18.44 8.32 -31.12
C MET A 1 -17.33 7.61 -30.37
N THR A 2 -17.11 6.34 -30.68
CA THR A 2 -16.20 5.40 -29.99
C THR A 2 -14.74 5.63 -30.37
N CYS A 3 -13.81 5.37 -29.45
CA CYS A 3 -12.37 5.40 -29.72
C CYS A 3 -11.97 4.47 -30.90
N SER A 4 -11.18 4.97 -31.85
CA SER A 4 -10.68 4.21 -33.01
C SER A 4 -9.27 3.67 -32.77
N ILE A 5 -8.93 2.48 -33.28
CA ILE A 5 -7.61 1.87 -33.12
C ILE A 5 -6.84 1.90 -34.45
N LEU A 6 -5.61 2.41 -34.44
CA LEU A 6 -4.65 2.36 -35.53
C LEU A 6 -3.57 1.31 -35.19
N GLY A 7 -3.71 0.12 -35.77
CA GLY A 7 -2.91 -1.07 -35.45
C GLY A 7 -3.81 -2.23 -34.99
N ASP A 8 -3.20 -3.24 -34.38
CA ASP A 8 -3.93 -4.38 -33.82
C ASP A 8 -4.61 -3.99 -32.51
N ASN A 9 -5.77 -4.58 -32.21
CA ASN A 9 -6.42 -4.38 -30.92
C ASN A 9 -5.56 -5.03 -29.82
N PRO A 10 -5.03 -4.25 -28.85
CA PRO A 10 -4.18 -4.80 -27.79
C PRO A 10 -4.96 -5.58 -26.73
N PHE A 11 -6.29 -5.57 -26.78
CA PHE A 11 -7.20 -6.22 -25.82
C PHE A 11 -8.05 -7.31 -26.50
N PRO A 12 -7.45 -8.36 -27.09
CA PRO A 12 -8.24 -9.48 -27.59
C PRO A 12 -8.98 -10.14 -26.43
N LEU A 13 -10.31 -10.13 -26.47
CA LEU A 13 -11.16 -10.82 -25.50
C LEU A 13 -10.76 -12.32 -25.47
N GLY A 14 -10.06 -12.75 -24.42
CA GLY A 14 -9.87 -14.16 -24.08
C GLY A 14 -8.71 -14.90 -24.72
N SER A 15 -7.68 -14.24 -25.25
CA SER A 15 -6.43 -14.95 -25.64
C SER A 15 -5.40 -14.91 -24.51
N GLU A 16 -4.85 -16.07 -24.13
CA GLU A 16 -3.69 -16.19 -23.23
C GLU A 16 -2.38 -15.70 -23.88
N ASP A 17 -2.41 -15.31 -25.15
CA ASP A 17 -1.25 -14.79 -25.87
C ASP A 17 -0.91 -13.36 -25.41
N ALA A 18 0.39 -13.10 -25.18
CA ALA A 18 0.88 -11.78 -24.82
C ALA A 18 0.50 -10.74 -25.89
N PRO A 19 0.12 -9.50 -25.49
CA PRO A 19 -0.27 -8.47 -26.45
C PRO A 19 0.84 -8.23 -27.48
N LEU A 20 0.46 -8.21 -28.76
CA LEU A 20 1.38 -8.01 -29.89
C LEU A 20 2.21 -6.71 -29.78
N CYS A 21 1.69 -5.72 -29.05
CA CYS A 21 2.40 -4.48 -28.74
C CYS A 21 2.20 -4.07 -27.28
N ARG A 22 3.30 -3.82 -26.58
CA ARG A 22 3.30 -3.34 -25.17
C ARG A 22 3.31 -1.82 -25.01
N ILE A 23 3.52 -1.11 -26.11
CA ILE A 23 3.56 0.36 -26.14
C ILE A 23 2.34 0.82 -26.91
N ALA A 24 1.57 1.74 -26.36
CA ALA A 24 0.49 2.40 -27.08
C ALA A 24 0.53 3.90 -26.83
N THR A 25 -0.07 4.67 -27.73
CA THR A 25 -0.21 6.12 -27.59
C THR A 25 -1.63 6.50 -27.91
N LEU A 26 -2.32 7.10 -26.95
CA LEU A 26 -3.70 7.57 -27.11
C LEU A 26 -3.72 9.06 -27.40
N PHE A 27 -4.38 9.45 -28.48
CA PHE A 27 -4.57 10.83 -28.88
C PHE A 27 -5.97 11.27 -28.52
N VAL A 28 -6.07 12.09 -27.47
CA VAL A 28 -7.34 12.48 -26.87
C VAL A 28 -8.19 13.29 -27.85
N GLN A 29 -7.56 14.19 -28.60
CA GLN A 29 -8.25 15.09 -29.53
C GLN A 29 -8.88 14.35 -30.72
N THR A 30 -8.19 13.33 -31.25
CA THR A 30 -8.68 12.54 -32.40
C THR A 30 -9.41 11.26 -31.96
N LYS A 31 -9.41 10.96 -30.66
CA LYS A 31 -9.92 9.72 -30.07
C LYS A 31 -9.30 8.47 -30.71
N THR A 32 -7.99 8.51 -30.97
CA THR A 32 -7.28 7.42 -31.66
C THR A 32 -6.25 6.77 -30.76
N LEU A 33 -6.37 5.45 -30.57
CA LEU A 33 -5.37 4.62 -29.91
C LEU A 33 -4.43 4.04 -30.97
N VAL A 34 -3.14 4.32 -30.88
CA VAL A 34 -2.12 3.77 -31.79
C VAL A 34 -1.38 2.64 -31.11
N THR A 35 -1.37 1.45 -31.73
CA THR A 35 -0.76 0.21 -31.21
C THR A 35 0.24 -0.41 -32.17
N LEU A 36 0.68 0.34 -33.19
CA LEU A 36 1.71 -0.09 -34.12
C LEU A 36 3.03 -0.36 -33.38
N PRO A 37 3.80 -1.41 -33.76
CA PRO A 37 5.11 -1.70 -33.17
C PRO A 37 6.07 -0.49 -33.19
N GLY A 38 6.94 -0.43 -32.18
CA GLY A 38 7.97 0.61 -32.06
C GLY A 38 7.86 1.43 -30.77
N LEU A 39 8.12 2.73 -30.88
CA LEU A 39 8.19 3.68 -29.77
C LEU A 39 7.00 4.65 -29.80
N HIS A 40 6.70 5.31 -28.68
CA HIS A 40 5.67 6.36 -28.68
C HIS A 40 5.97 7.49 -29.69
N ALA A 41 7.25 7.76 -29.99
CA ALA A 41 7.64 8.72 -31.01
C ALA A 41 7.27 8.24 -32.42
N THR A 42 7.50 6.96 -32.75
CA THR A 42 7.13 6.42 -34.07
C THR A 42 5.62 6.30 -34.22
N GLN A 43 4.89 6.02 -33.14
CA GLN A 43 3.42 6.02 -33.13
C GLN A 43 2.82 7.43 -33.40
N ARG A 44 3.45 8.49 -32.87
CA ARG A 44 3.08 9.89 -33.20
C ARG A 44 3.27 10.20 -34.67
N THR A 45 4.40 9.80 -35.25
CA THR A 45 4.64 9.96 -36.69
C THR A 45 3.61 9.18 -37.50
N ALA A 46 3.35 7.92 -37.15
CA ALA A 46 2.41 7.07 -37.87
C ALA A 46 0.98 7.64 -37.92
N LEU A 47 0.48 8.19 -36.80
CA LEU A 47 -0.82 8.87 -36.81
C LEU A 47 -0.80 10.15 -37.66
N THR A 48 0.28 10.93 -37.58
CA THR A 48 0.43 12.14 -38.38
C THR A 48 0.38 11.83 -39.88
N GLU A 49 1.07 10.76 -40.30
CA GLU A 49 1.05 10.26 -41.67
C GLU A 49 -0.34 9.76 -42.09
N ASP A 50 -1.03 9.02 -41.22
CA ASP A 50 -2.38 8.54 -41.49
C ASP A 50 -3.38 9.69 -41.67
N ILE A 51 -3.35 10.69 -40.78
CA ILE A 51 -4.20 11.89 -40.89
C ILE A 51 -3.88 12.66 -42.17
N ASN A 52 -2.60 12.82 -42.52
CA ASN A 52 -2.20 13.51 -43.74
C ASN A 52 -2.66 12.76 -44.99
N ARG A 53 -2.60 11.42 -44.99
CA ARG A 53 -3.15 10.57 -46.05
C ARG A 53 -4.67 10.78 -46.19
N GLN A 54 -5.41 10.74 -45.08
CA GLN A 54 -6.85 11.00 -45.08
C GLN A 54 -7.21 12.42 -45.54
N ARG A 55 -6.40 13.43 -45.17
CA ARG A 55 -6.56 14.82 -45.64
C ARG A 55 -6.32 14.91 -47.15
N GLN A 56 -5.29 14.24 -47.66
CA GLN A 56 -4.98 14.17 -49.09
C GLN A 56 -6.13 13.52 -49.88
N ASP A 57 -6.69 12.40 -49.40
CA ASP A 57 -7.86 11.74 -50.00
C ASP A 57 -9.08 12.68 -50.06
N ARG A 58 -9.19 13.58 -49.07
CA ARG A 58 -10.21 14.63 -48.99
C ARG A 58 -9.80 15.95 -49.66
N LYS A 59 -8.69 15.98 -50.40
CA LYS A 59 -8.12 17.16 -51.07
C LYS A 59 -7.88 18.37 -50.14
N ARG A 60 -7.52 18.10 -48.88
CA ARG A 60 -7.12 19.10 -47.88
C ARG A 60 -5.60 19.16 -47.78
N PRO A 61 -5.02 20.32 -47.43
CA PRO A 61 -3.59 20.42 -47.18
C PRO A 61 -3.19 19.52 -45.99
N PRO A 62 -1.94 19.01 -45.98
CA PRO A 62 -1.37 18.34 -44.81
C PRO A 62 -1.45 19.22 -43.55
N LEU A 63 -1.32 18.58 -42.38
CA LEU A 63 -1.19 19.27 -41.10
C LEU A 63 -0.06 20.29 -41.15
N THR A 64 -0.33 21.48 -40.66
CA THR A 64 0.71 22.48 -40.40
C THR A 64 1.62 22.03 -39.23
N ALA A 65 2.74 22.71 -39.04
CA ALA A 65 3.61 22.46 -37.89
C ALA A 65 2.87 22.67 -36.55
N GLU A 66 2.06 23.74 -36.45
CA GLU A 66 1.25 24.03 -35.26
C GLU A 66 0.19 22.95 -35.00
N GLU A 67 -0.53 22.51 -36.04
CA GLU A 67 -1.52 21.42 -35.90
C GLU A 67 -0.85 20.08 -35.52
N THR A 68 0.36 19.82 -36.02
CA THR A 68 1.13 18.62 -35.67
C THR A 68 1.58 18.66 -34.21
N THR A 69 2.08 19.81 -33.74
CA THR A 69 2.44 20.01 -32.34
C THR A 69 1.22 19.84 -31.44
N ALA A 70 0.09 20.48 -31.75
CA ALA A 70 -1.14 20.34 -30.96
C ALA A 70 -1.63 18.88 -30.90
N LEU A 71 -1.57 18.16 -32.02
CA LEU A 71 -1.87 16.72 -32.05
C LEU A 71 -0.96 15.94 -31.10
N TRP A 72 0.35 16.19 -31.14
CA TRP A 72 1.32 15.49 -30.31
C TRP A 72 1.23 15.86 -28.82
N GLU A 73 0.84 17.09 -28.51
CA GLU A 73 0.57 17.57 -27.15
C GLU A 73 -0.69 16.91 -26.55
N SER A 74 -1.67 16.54 -27.38
CA SER A 74 -2.85 15.77 -26.98
C SER A 74 -2.59 14.28 -26.74
N ALA A 75 -1.35 13.82 -26.93
CA ALA A 75 -0.98 12.41 -26.87
C ALA A 75 -0.57 11.98 -25.45
N VAL A 76 -1.18 10.89 -24.99
CA VAL A 76 -0.88 10.22 -23.72
C VAL A 76 -0.18 8.89 -24.00
N ASP A 77 0.99 8.71 -23.39
CA ASP A 77 1.78 7.49 -23.49
C ASP A 77 1.16 6.39 -22.59
N LEU A 78 0.97 5.20 -23.13
CA LEU A 78 0.37 4.05 -22.45
C LEU A 78 1.29 2.83 -22.50
N ILE A 79 1.38 2.08 -21.40
CA ILE A 79 2.09 0.79 -21.33
C ILE A 79 1.07 -0.31 -21.13
N ILE A 80 1.17 -1.39 -21.90
CA ILE A 80 0.29 -2.55 -21.80
C ILE A 80 1.05 -3.68 -21.11
N GLU A 81 0.51 -4.16 -19.99
CA GLU A 81 1.06 -5.23 -19.17
C GLU A 81 -0.01 -6.30 -18.91
N GLY A 82 0.05 -7.39 -19.66
CA GLY A 82 -1.01 -8.40 -19.63
C GLY A 82 -2.36 -7.78 -20.04
N ASN A 83 -3.32 -7.81 -19.13
CA ASN A 83 -4.64 -7.20 -19.32
C ASN A 83 -4.70 -5.73 -18.87
N ASP A 84 -3.66 -5.22 -18.22
CA ASP A 84 -3.66 -3.87 -17.64
C ASP A 84 -3.05 -2.84 -18.61
N VAL A 85 -3.59 -1.63 -18.54
CA VAL A 85 -3.10 -0.42 -19.21
C VAL A 85 -2.60 0.55 -18.16
N LEU A 86 -1.33 0.88 -18.24
CA LEU A 86 -0.68 1.85 -17.38
C LEU A 86 -0.54 3.19 -18.11
N ILE A 87 -1.29 4.18 -17.67
CA ILE A 87 -1.19 5.56 -18.14
C ILE A 87 0.10 6.16 -17.61
N ARG A 88 0.91 6.76 -18.49
CA ARG A 88 2.07 7.60 -18.11
C ARG A 88 1.62 9.07 -18.06
N PRO A 89 1.19 9.58 -16.89
CA PRO A 89 0.74 10.96 -16.78
C PRO A 89 1.87 11.95 -17.02
N ASP A 90 1.52 13.09 -17.59
CA ASP A 90 2.34 14.30 -17.56
C ASP A 90 2.03 15.05 -16.24
N PRO A 91 2.98 15.18 -15.30
CA PRO A 91 2.72 15.85 -14.04
C PRO A 91 2.26 17.31 -14.18
N GLU A 92 2.60 17.97 -15.29
CA GLU A 92 2.18 19.35 -15.58
C GLU A 92 0.80 19.41 -16.25
N ASN A 93 0.26 18.27 -16.71
CA ASN A 93 -1.01 18.18 -17.41
C ASN A 93 -1.81 16.91 -17.02
N MET A 94 -2.11 16.79 -15.73
CA MET A 94 -2.99 15.72 -15.21
C MET A 94 -4.39 15.67 -15.84
N PRO A 95 -5.05 16.78 -16.22
CA PRO A 95 -6.34 16.73 -16.92
C PRO A 95 -6.31 15.86 -18.17
N LEU A 96 -5.26 15.95 -18.98
CA LEU A 96 -5.10 15.12 -20.19
C LEU A 96 -5.02 13.62 -19.85
N ALA A 97 -4.36 13.26 -18.74
CA ALA A 97 -4.29 11.87 -18.28
C ALA A 97 -5.66 11.33 -17.83
N PHE A 98 -6.50 12.18 -17.20
CA PHE A 98 -7.86 11.81 -16.82
C PHE A 98 -8.80 11.71 -18.03
N GLU A 99 -8.67 12.59 -19.02
CA GLU A 99 -9.41 12.46 -20.28
C GLU A 99 -9.06 11.17 -21.03
N ALA A 100 -7.77 10.80 -21.05
CA ALA A 100 -7.32 9.51 -21.56
C ALA A 100 -7.92 8.32 -20.80
N ASP A 101 -7.96 8.37 -19.46
CA ASP A 101 -8.59 7.35 -18.62
C ASP A 101 -10.07 7.15 -18.96
N GLU A 102 -10.87 8.23 -19.02
CA GLU A 102 -12.30 8.11 -19.34
C GLU A 102 -12.51 7.55 -20.77
N MET A 103 -11.62 7.85 -21.72
CA MET A 103 -11.66 7.25 -23.06
C MET A 103 -11.30 5.77 -23.07
N LEU A 104 -10.31 5.37 -22.29
CA LEU A 104 -9.91 3.96 -22.16
C LEU A 104 -11.03 3.13 -21.54
N GLN A 105 -11.85 3.70 -20.65
CA GLN A 105 -13.02 3.02 -20.08
C GLN A 105 -14.08 2.66 -21.13
N GLU A 106 -14.04 3.22 -22.36
CA GLU A 106 -14.88 2.76 -23.49
C GLU A 106 -14.39 1.43 -24.09
N LEU A 107 -13.12 1.07 -23.88
CA LEU A 107 -12.45 -0.09 -24.50
C LEU A 107 -12.20 -1.24 -23.52
N LEU A 108 -11.93 -0.93 -22.25
CA LEU A 108 -11.63 -1.92 -21.22
C LEU A 108 -12.24 -1.52 -19.86
N SER A 109 -12.45 -2.52 -19.00
CA SER A 109 -12.94 -2.27 -17.63
C SER A 109 -12.00 -1.33 -16.89
N LYS A 110 -12.60 -0.46 -16.07
CA LYS A 110 -11.89 0.48 -15.20
C LYS A 110 -10.92 -0.22 -14.24
N GLN A 111 -11.13 -1.51 -13.95
CA GLN A 111 -10.24 -2.31 -13.09
C GLN A 111 -8.84 -2.51 -13.68
N HIS A 112 -8.73 -2.47 -15.00
CA HIS A 112 -7.49 -2.74 -15.75
C HIS A 112 -6.72 -1.47 -16.13
N ILE A 113 -7.23 -0.29 -15.79
CA ILE A 113 -6.55 0.97 -16.07
C ILE A 113 -5.86 1.43 -14.79
N ARG A 114 -4.58 1.83 -14.88
CA ARG A 114 -3.76 2.29 -13.75
C ARG A 114 -2.94 3.52 -14.13
N PHE A 115 -2.49 4.26 -13.13
CA PHE A 115 -1.57 5.38 -13.33
C PHE A 115 -0.15 5.03 -12.83
N LEU A 116 0.84 5.37 -13.65
CA LEU A 116 2.26 5.35 -13.27
C LEU A 116 2.65 6.66 -12.55
N TYR A 117 3.92 6.77 -12.15
CA TYR A 117 4.48 7.94 -11.48
C TYR A 117 3.83 8.32 -10.14
N ALA A 118 3.29 7.34 -9.41
CA ALA A 118 2.75 7.57 -8.07
C ALA A 118 3.74 8.23 -7.09
N ARG A 119 5.05 8.19 -7.35
CA ARG A 119 6.05 8.88 -6.53
C ARG A 119 6.18 10.37 -6.84
N HIS A 120 5.63 10.85 -7.96
CA HIS A 120 5.64 12.27 -8.30
C HIS A 120 4.54 12.99 -7.49
N PRO A 121 4.88 14.02 -6.69
CA PRO A 121 3.92 14.67 -5.79
C PRO A 121 2.67 15.20 -6.50
N ALA A 122 2.83 15.86 -7.65
CA ALA A 122 1.69 16.38 -8.42
C ALA A 122 0.73 15.28 -8.93
N VAL A 123 1.28 14.13 -9.36
CA VAL A 123 0.46 12.99 -9.84
C VAL A 123 -0.29 12.36 -8.67
N MET A 124 0.42 12.13 -7.55
CA MET A 124 -0.16 11.60 -6.32
C MET A 124 -1.29 12.50 -5.80
N GLN A 125 -1.06 13.82 -5.76
CA GLN A 125 -2.05 14.79 -5.30
C GLN A 125 -3.27 14.85 -6.22
N ALA A 126 -3.08 14.81 -7.54
CA ALA A 126 -4.22 14.80 -8.48
C ALA A 126 -5.06 13.53 -8.35
N ILE A 127 -4.45 12.35 -8.22
CA ILE A 127 -5.16 11.07 -8.02
C ILE A 127 -5.87 11.05 -6.66
N ARG A 128 -5.21 11.58 -5.62
CA ARG A 128 -5.77 11.75 -4.27
C ARG A 128 -7.06 12.56 -4.29
N GLU A 129 -7.00 13.75 -4.89
CA GLU A 129 -8.13 14.69 -4.98
C GLU A 129 -9.28 14.12 -5.81
N ARG A 130 -9.00 13.18 -6.72
CA ARG A 130 -10.03 12.44 -7.44
C ARG A 130 -10.68 11.31 -6.62
N GLY A 131 -10.13 10.93 -5.46
CA GLY A 131 -10.60 9.80 -4.66
C GLY A 131 -10.19 8.44 -5.23
N GLU A 132 -9.09 8.39 -5.98
CA GLU A 132 -8.72 7.25 -6.82
C GLU A 132 -7.38 6.61 -6.43
N TYR A 133 -6.96 6.63 -5.15
CA TYR A 133 -5.71 5.97 -4.74
C TYR A 133 -5.57 4.50 -5.16
N TRP A 134 -6.69 3.78 -5.30
CA TRP A 134 -6.71 2.40 -5.77
C TRP A 134 -6.23 2.23 -7.23
N ARG A 135 -6.14 3.33 -7.99
CA ARG A 135 -5.68 3.38 -9.38
C ARG A 135 -4.16 3.51 -9.50
N ILE A 136 -3.46 3.74 -8.39
CA ILE A 136 -2.00 3.74 -8.35
C ILE A 136 -1.51 2.30 -8.52
N SER A 137 -0.61 2.08 -9.48
CA SER A 137 -0.01 0.77 -9.67
C SER A 137 0.71 0.31 -8.39
N PRO A 138 0.38 -0.87 -7.83
CA PRO A 138 1.04 -1.38 -6.63
C PRO A 138 2.52 -1.65 -6.90
N GLU A 139 3.38 -1.45 -5.90
CA GLU A 139 4.79 -1.84 -6.00
C GLU A 139 4.96 -3.34 -5.67
N PRO A 140 5.86 -4.04 -6.37
CA PRO A 140 6.27 -5.39 -6.00
C PRO A 140 6.74 -5.45 -4.55
N GLN A 141 6.19 -6.37 -3.74
CA GLN A 141 6.46 -6.44 -2.29
C GLN A 141 7.36 -7.63 -1.90
N SER A 142 7.46 -8.66 -2.76
CA SER A 142 8.31 -9.83 -2.52
C SER A 142 9.44 -9.95 -3.54
N ALA A 143 10.46 -10.74 -3.20
CA ALA A 143 11.54 -11.09 -4.10
C ALA A 143 11.03 -11.75 -5.40
N ASP A 144 9.99 -12.58 -5.29
CA ASP A 144 9.36 -13.25 -6.43
C ASP A 144 8.59 -12.25 -7.29
N ASP A 145 7.89 -11.29 -6.69
CA ASP A 145 7.21 -10.23 -7.44
C ASP A 145 8.19 -9.34 -8.20
N ILE A 146 9.32 -8.99 -7.57
CA ILE A 146 10.39 -8.21 -8.21
C ILE A 146 10.97 -9.00 -9.39
N THR A 147 11.26 -10.29 -9.18
CA THR A 147 11.80 -11.17 -10.22
C THR A 147 10.83 -11.30 -11.40
N ARG A 148 9.54 -11.46 -11.10
CA ARG A 148 8.45 -11.49 -12.10
C ARG A 148 8.39 -10.17 -12.87
N THR A 149 8.39 -9.04 -12.17
CA THR A 149 8.40 -7.69 -12.78
C THR A 149 9.58 -7.48 -13.72
N ILE A 150 10.79 -7.89 -13.33
CA ILE A 150 11.97 -7.78 -14.20
C ILE A 150 11.80 -8.65 -15.44
N THR A 151 11.39 -9.91 -15.26
CA THR A 151 11.18 -10.86 -16.37
C THR A 151 10.12 -10.33 -17.35
N GLU A 152 9.01 -9.85 -16.82
CA GLU A 152 7.90 -9.28 -17.58
C GLU A 152 8.27 -7.93 -18.20
N SER A 153 9.34 -7.24 -17.79
CA SER A 153 9.74 -5.96 -18.40
C SER A 153 10.43 -6.10 -19.76
N ARG A 154 10.65 -7.33 -20.26
CA ARG A 154 11.28 -7.53 -21.57
C ARG A 154 10.40 -6.99 -22.71
N ILE A 155 11.02 -6.26 -23.64
CA ILE A 155 10.35 -5.64 -24.78
C ILE A 155 11.24 -5.63 -26.03
N ALA A 156 10.62 -5.61 -27.20
CA ALA A 156 11.26 -5.33 -28.48
C ALA A 156 11.06 -3.85 -28.88
N ILE A 157 11.94 -3.33 -29.74
CA ILE A 157 11.64 -2.14 -30.54
C ILE A 157 11.19 -2.64 -31.92
N ASN A 158 12.06 -3.40 -32.60
CA ASN A 158 11.75 -4.27 -33.72
C ASN A 158 12.30 -5.68 -33.44
N GLY A 159 11.70 -6.71 -34.05
CA GLY A 159 12.19 -8.08 -33.93
C GLY A 159 12.08 -8.66 -32.52
N ARG A 160 13.21 -9.11 -31.95
CA ARG A 160 13.24 -9.87 -30.69
C ARG A 160 13.20 -8.97 -29.43
N PRO A 161 12.65 -9.46 -28.30
CA PRO A 161 12.57 -8.70 -27.05
C PRO A 161 13.91 -8.69 -26.28
N ILE A 162 14.86 -7.90 -26.79
CA ILE A 162 16.25 -7.85 -26.28
C ILE A 162 16.50 -6.79 -25.19
N TYR A 163 15.47 -6.02 -24.81
CA TYR A 163 15.61 -4.94 -23.84
C TYR A 163 14.74 -5.13 -22.61
N TYR A 164 15.21 -4.65 -21.45
CA TYR A 164 14.37 -4.44 -20.27
C TYR A 164 13.83 -3.01 -20.25
N TYR A 165 12.51 -2.85 -20.16
CA TYR A 165 11.86 -1.55 -20.31
C TYR A 165 11.49 -0.90 -18.98
N SER A 166 11.93 0.34 -18.79
CA SER A 166 11.51 1.19 -17.67
C SER A 166 10.27 1.98 -18.06
N ALA A 167 9.10 1.59 -17.55
CA ALA A 167 7.86 2.34 -17.70
C ALA A 167 7.95 3.76 -17.10
N PHE A 168 8.85 3.98 -16.14
CA PHE A 168 9.05 5.28 -15.49
C PHE A 168 9.93 6.21 -16.30
N THR A 169 10.99 5.74 -16.93
CA THR A 169 11.88 6.65 -17.68
C THR A 169 11.64 6.60 -19.18
N GLY A 170 10.89 5.61 -19.66
CA GLY A 170 10.80 5.26 -21.07
C GLY A 170 12.08 4.65 -21.65
N ARG A 171 13.11 4.38 -20.82
CA ARG A 171 14.38 3.76 -21.26
C ARG A 171 14.23 2.27 -21.50
N ARG A 172 15.00 1.79 -22.47
CA ARG A 172 15.30 0.38 -22.69
C ARG A 172 16.72 0.08 -22.26
N TYR A 173 16.88 -0.86 -21.35
CA TYR A 173 18.16 -1.33 -20.86
C TYR A 173 18.59 -2.56 -21.64
N LEU A 174 19.74 -2.46 -22.31
CA LEU A 174 20.41 -3.58 -22.96
C LEU A 174 21.47 -4.16 -22.03
N THR A 175 21.42 -5.47 -21.76
CA THR A 175 22.42 -6.15 -20.94
C THR A 175 23.58 -6.68 -21.77
N PHE A 176 24.73 -6.89 -21.13
CA PHE A 176 25.91 -7.44 -21.80
C PHE A 176 25.62 -8.83 -22.38
N GLN A 177 25.02 -9.74 -21.59
CA GLN A 177 24.68 -11.09 -22.06
C GLN A 177 23.81 -11.03 -23.31
N THR A 178 22.71 -10.27 -23.26
CA THR A 178 21.77 -10.19 -24.39
C THR A 178 22.45 -9.62 -25.65
N PHE A 179 23.35 -8.64 -25.50
CA PHE A 179 24.10 -8.09 -26.63
C PHE A 179 25.10 -9.09 -27.22
N ALA A 180 25.81 -9.85 -26.38
CA ALA A 180 26.74 -10.88 -26.83
C ALA A 180 26.03 -12.01 -27.59
N GLU A 181 24.84 -12.40 -27.13
CA GLU A 181 24.00 -13.45 -27.75
C GLU A 181 23.50 -13.08 -29.17
N LEU A 182 23.55 -11.79 -29.57
CA LEU A 182 23.17 -11.38 -30.92
C LEU A 182 24.05 -12.02 -32.02
N GLU A 183 25.28 -12.43 -31.70
CA GLU A 183 26.18 -13.10 -32.66
C GLU A 183 25.55 -14.36 -33.27
N ALA A 184 24.66 -15.04 -32.53
CA ALA A 184 24.01 -16.27 -32.97
C ALA A 184 22.81 -16.03 -33.92
N LEU A 185 22.44 -14.77 -34.17
CA LEU A 185 21.30 -14.44 -35.04
C LEU A 185 21.63 -14.59 -36.52
N PRO A 186 20.61 -14.82 -37.38
CA PRO A 186 20.76 -14.72 -38.82
C PRO A 186 21.35 -13.36 -39.24
N PRO A 187 22.14 -13.31 -40.33
CA PRO A 187 22.84 -12.10 -40.80
C PRO A 187 21.96 -10.84 -40.86
N ASP A 188 20.75 -10.95 -41.39
CA ASP A 188 19.86 -9.82 -41.59
C ASP A 188 19.23 -9.35 -40.27
N GLU A 189 18.92 -10.27 -39.35
CA GLU A 189 18.45 -9.94 -38.00
C GLU A 189 19.55 -9.25 -37.17
N LEU A 190 20.81 -9.71 -37.27
CA LEU A 190 21.94 -9.09 -36.58
C LEU A 190 22.15 -7.64 -37.05
N ARG A 191 22.14 -7.41 -38.37
CA ARG A 191 22.24 -6.05 -38.94
C ARG A 191 21.12 -5.15 -38.43
N LEU A 192 19.90 -5.65 -38.47
CA LEU A 192 18.71 -4.90 -38.04
C LEU A 192 18.83 -4.46 -36.57
N HIS A 193 19.22 -5.38 -35.68
CA HIS A 193 19.39 -5.03 -34.26
C HIS A 193 20.57 -4.09 -34.00
N LEU A 194 21.68 -4.20 -34.74
CA LEU A 194 22.82 -3.29 -34.58
C LEU A 194 22.51 -1.86 -35.06
N ALA A 195 21.85 -1.71 -36.19
CA ALA A 195 21.35 -0.43 -36.68
C ALA A 195 20.34 0.19 -35.70
N GLU A 196 19.42 -0.63 -35.18
CA GLU A 196 18.46 -0.22 -34.16
C GLU A 196 19.16 0.31 -32.89
N ILE A 197 20.14 -0.43 -32.35
CA ILE A 197 20.87 -0.03 -31.15
C ILE A 197 21.62 1.29 -31.40
N ARG A 198 22.27 1.44 -32.56
CA ARG A 198 22.97 2.68 -32.95
C ARG A 198 22.00 3.87 -32.93
N ASP A 199 20.88 3.74 -33.64
CA ASP A 199 19.95 4.84 -33.87
C ASP A 199 19.23 5.25 -32.59
N TYR A 200 18.72 4.29 -31.83
CA TYR A 200 17.95 4.58 -30.63
C TYR A 200 18.83 4.89 -29.41
N SER A 201 20.06 4.38 -29.33
CA SER A 201 21.00 4.88 -28.30
C SER A 201 21.40 6.34 -28.53
N ALA A 202 21.22 6.89 -29.73
CA ALA A 202 21.46 8.30 -30.04
C ALA A 202 20.25 9.21 -29.80
N ARG A 203 19.03 8.67 -29.71
CA ARG A 203 17.80 9.44 -29.52
C ARG A 203 17.47 9.68 -28.05
N ARG A 204 16.65 10.70 -27.79
CA ARG A 204 16.06 10.98 -26.48
C ARG A 204 14.54 10.95 -26.58
N ASN A 205 13.89 10.43 -25.54
CA ASN A 205 12.45 10.43 -25.40
C ASN A 205 11.93 11.78 -24.87
N ARG A 206 10.60 11.91 -24.77
CA ARG A 206 9.92 13.13 -24.28
C ARG A 206 10.41 13.59 -22.90
N SER A 207 10.80 12.64 -22.03
CA SER A 207 11.32 12.92 -20.69
C SER A 207 12.82 13.27 -20.69
N GLY A 208 13.42 13.54 -21.86
CA GLY A 208 14.83 13.86 -22.02
C GLY A 208 15.79 12.70 -21.78
N CYS A 209 15.29 11.48 -21.52
CA CYS A 209 16.11 10.29 -21.32
C CYS A 209 16.51 9.67 -22.66
N ARG A 210 17.71 9.07 -22.75
CA ARG A 210 18.07 8.24 -23.93
C ARG A 210 17.04 7.13 -24.13
N GLU A 211 16.74 6.76 -25.38
CA GLU A 211 15.81 5.63 -25.65
C GLU A 211 16.43 4.28 -25.26
N ILE A 212 17.72 4.08 -25.56
CA ILE A 212 18.50 2.90 -25.14
C ILE A 212 19.62 3.33 -24.16
N ALA A 213 19.76 2.57 -23.08
CA ALA A 213 20.87 2.64 -22.13
C ALA A 213 21.50 1.26 -21.93
N PHE A 214 22.76 1.22 -21.54
CA PHE A 214 23.52 -0.01 -21.35
C PHE A 214 23.59 -0.35 -19.87
N PHE A 215 23.06 -1.52 -19.49
CA PHE A 215 22.93 -1.91 -18.09
C PHE A 215 24.30 -2.15 -17.45
N ALA A 216 24.49 -1.62 -16.25
CA ALA A 216 25.69 -1.73 -15.42
C ALA A 216 27.02 -1.24 -16.05
N ALA A 217 27.00 -0.72 -17.29
CA ALA A 217 28.15 -0.14 -17.95
C ALA A 217 28.60 1.16 -17.29
N ASN A 218 29.92 1.36 -17.20
CA ASN A 218 30.48 2.65 -16.83
C ASN A 218 30.54 3.60 -18.06
N SER A 219 31.04 4.83 -17.85
CA SER A 219 31.06 5.89 -18.88
C SER A 219 31.96 5.60 -20.09
N SER A 220 32.78 4.55 -20.07
CA SER A 220 33.62 4.17 -21.21
C SER A 220 32.84 3.54 -22.36
N PHE A 221 31.59 3.13 -22.13
CA PHE A 221 30.73 2.49 -23.13
C PHE A 221 29.41 3.25 -23.31
N GLY A 222 29.00 3.43 -24.56
CA GLY A 222 27.80 4.20 -24.89
C GLY A 222 27.58 4.38 -26.39
N THR A 223 26.72 5.35 -26.75
CA THR A 223 26.34 5.67 -28.13
C THR A 223 27.53 5.85 -29.09
N SER A 224 28.64 6.44 -28.61
CA SER A 224 29.83 6.69 -29.41
C SER A 224 30.51 5.41 -29.93
N CYS A 225 30.28 4.27 -29.27
CA CYS A 225 30.78 2.98 -29.71
C CYS A 225 30.13 2.51 -31.02
N PHE A 226 28.92 2.98 -31.32
CA PHE A 226 28.13 2.58 -32.49
C PHE A 226 28.17 3.60 -33.62
N ALA A 227 28.38 4.89 -33.31
CA ALA A 227 28.23 6.00 -34.26
C ALA A 227 29.13 5.95 -35.50
N LYS A 228 30.24 5.20 -35.46
CA LYS A 228 31.20 5.08 -36.57
C LYS A 228 30.88 3.95 -37.56
N HIS A 229 29.80 3.20 -37.33
CA HIS A 229 29.48 1.98 -38.07
C HIS A 229 28.22 2.15 -38.93
N ASP A 230 28.33 1.72 -40.18
CA ASP A 230 27.23 1.67 -41.15
C ASP A 230 26.80 0.22 -41.32
N PHE A 231 25.83 -0.22 -40.51
CA PHE A 231 25.46 -1.64 -40.42
C PHE A 231 24.61 -2.10 -41.62
N GLU A 232 23.94 -1.16 -42.28
CA GLU A 232 23.01 -1.39 -43.38
C GLU A 232 23.74 -1.78 -44.66
N ASP A 233 24.81 -1.06 -44.99
CA ASP A 233 25.56 -1.24 -46.24
C ASP A 233 26.82 -2.12 -46.09
N ALA A 234 27.18 -2.50 -44.86
CA ALA A 234 28.38 -3.31 -44.60
C ALA A 234 28.24 -4.79 -44.97
N SER A 235 29.36 -5.40 -45.39
CA SER A 235 29.43 -6.84 -45.62
C SER A 235 29.29 -7.64 -44.32
N LEU A 236 28.82 -8.89 -44.40
CA LEU A 236 28.60 -9.71 -43.21
C LEU A 236 29.87 -9.90 -42.34
N PRO A 237 31.06 -10.15 -42.92
CA PRO A 237 32.29 -10.23 -42.13
C PRO A 237 32.61 -8.93 -41.39
N GLU A 238 32.30 -7.76 -41.97
CA GLU A 238 32.51 -6.46 -41.34
C GLU A 238 31.56 -6.27 -40.15
N VAL A 239 30.27 -6.58 -40.33
CA VAL A 239 29.27 -6.51 -39.26
C VAL A 239 29.64 -7.41 -38.08
N GLN A 240 30.08 -8.65 -38.35
CA GLN A 240 30.55 -9.58 -37.31
C GLN A 240 31.85 -9.13 -36.64
N ALA A 241 32.75 -8.48 -37.37
CA ALA A 241 33.97 -7.91 -36.78
C ALA A 241 33.64 -6.74 -35.85
N TRP A 242 32.74 -5.84 -36.27
CA TRP A 242 32.30 -4.71 -35.45
C TRP A 242 31.51 -5.15 -34.23
N HIS A 243 30.61 -6.14 -34.37
CA HIS A 243 29.89 -6.71 -33.23
C HIS A 243 30.86 -7.27 -32.19
N ARG A 244 31.88 -8.02 -32.59
CA ARG A 244 32.92 -8.53 -31.68
C ARG A 244 33.74 -7.41 -31.02
N GLU A 245 34.13 -6.37 -31.77
CA GLU A 245 34.82 -5.20 -31.22
C GLU A 245 33.99 -4.50 -30.14
N ILE A 246 32.70 -4.25 -30.43
CA ILE A 246 31.79 -3.57 -29.51
C ILE A 246 31.50 -4.47 -28.29
N THR A 247 31.34 -5.78 -28.49
CA THR A 247 31.10 -6.75 -27.41
C THR A 247 32.26 -6.75 -26.42
N GLU A 248 33.52 -6.77 -26.89
CA GLU A 248 34.69 -6.72 -26.01
C GLU A 248 34.74 -5.41 -25.20
N ARG A 249 34.42 -4.27 -25.83
CA ARG A 249 34.33 -2.98 -25.12
C ARG A 249 33.23 -2.99 -24.06
N PHE A 250 32.08 -3.61 -24.35
CA PHE A 250 30.98 -3.71 -23.40
C PHE A 250 31.34 -4.62 -22.22
N HIS A 251 32.00 -5.75 -22.50
CA HIS A 251 32.52 -6.67 -21.48
C HIS A 251 33.45 -5.95 -20.49
N GLN A 252 34.39 -5.15 -20.99
CA GLN A 252 35.33 -4.38 -20.16
C GLN A 252 34.65 -3.26 -19.35
N ALA A 253 33.52 -2.73 -19.83
CA ALA A 253 32.79 -1.65 -19.17
C ALA A 253 31.83 -2.11 -18.07
N VAL A 254 31.47 -3.40 -18.05
CA VAL A 254 30.51 -4.00 -17.10
C VAL A 254 31.26 -4.80 -16.03
N PRO A 255 30.95 -4.65 -14.73
CA PRO A 255 31.55 -5.48 -13.68
C PRO A 255 31.17 -6.96 -13.84
N THR A 256 32.07 -7.86 -13.45
CA THR A 256 31.94 -9.32 -13.67
C THR A 256 30.63 -9.92 -13.15
N GLY A 257 30.12 -9.45 -12.01
CA GLY A 257 28.84 -9.89 -11.44
C GLY A 257 27.60 -9.57 -12.29
N PHE A 258 27.72 -8.72 -13.32
CA PHE A 258 26.61 -8.33 -14.21
C PHE A 258 26.80 -8.80 -15.65
N HIS A 259 27.79 -9.67 -15.93
CA HIS A 259 27.98 -10.26 -17.25
C HIS A 259 26.91 -11.27 -17.62
N GLN A 260 26.21 -11.84 -16.63
CA GLN A 260 25.08 -12.74 -16.84
C GLN A 260 23.81 -12.14 -16.25
N ASP A 261 22.70 -12.31 -16.96
CA ASP A 261 21.36 -11.95 -16.53
C ASP A 261 20.89 -12.95 -15.47
N MET A 262 20.98 -12.57 -14.19
CA MET A 262 20.59 -13.42 -13.07
C MET A 262 19.46 -12.78 -12.23
N PRO A 263 18.19 -12.85 -12.65
CA PRO A 263 17.07 -12.26 -11.91
C PRO A 263 16.87 -12.78 -10.48
N LYS A 264 17.42 -13.96 -10.16
CA LYS A 264 17.38 -14.56 -8.81
C LYS A 264 18.54 -14.11 -7.92
N ASP A 265 19.63 -13.60 -8.49
CA ASP A 265 20.75 -13.04 -7.73
C ASP A 265 20.33 -11.72 -7.08
N LEU A 266 20.71 -11.51 -5.82
CA LEU A 266 20.24 -10.37 -5.03
C LEU A 266 20.74 -9.03 -5.59
N ASP A 267 22.03 -8.94 -5.90
CA ASP A 267 22.68 -7.70 -6.34
C ASP A 267 22.24 -7.34 -7.76
N TRP A 268 22.17 -8.34 -8.64
CA TRP A 268 21.64 -8.17 -9.99
C TRP A 268 20.17 -7.73 -9.96
N ARG A 269 19.32 -8.43 -9.20
CA ARG A 269 17.88 -8.14 -9.07
C ARG A 269 17.65 -6.72 -8.57
N ASN A 270 18.30 -6.33 -7.48
CA ASN A 270 18.11 -5.01 -6.87
C ASN A 270 18.57 -3.91 -7.83
N ARG A 271 19.71 -4.08 -8.50
CA ARG A 271 20.23 -3.08 -9.44
C ARG A 271 19.37 -2.95 -10.69
N MET A 272 18.94 -4.06 -11.30
CA MET A 272 18.05 -4.02 -12.46
C MET A 272 16.71 -3.40 -12.08
N PHE A 273 16.13 -3.81 -10.95
CA PHE A 273 14.86 -3.24 -10.49
C PHE A 273 14.94 -1.73 -10.24
N ALA A 274 16.02 -1.24 -9.60
CA ALA A 274 16.25 0.20 -9.41
C ALA A 274 16.33 0.95 -10.75
N CYS A 275 17.00 0.38 -11.76
CA CYS A 275 17.04 0.94 -13.12
C CYS A 275 15.65 1.03 -13.74
N LEU A 276 14.84 -0.02 -13.62
CA LEU A 276 13.48 -0.06 -14.16
C LEU A 276 12.56 0.95 -13.46
N LYS A 277 12.77 1.18 -12.16
CA LYS A 277 12.06 2.20 -11.37
C LYS A 277 12.52 3.64 -11.64
N GLY A 278 13.61 3.83 -12.39
CA GLY A 278 14.16 5.17 -12.65
C GLY A 278 14.90 5.77 -11.45
N GLU A 279 15.28 4.96 -10.46
CA GLU A 279 16.03 5.39 -9.28
C GLU A 279 17.51 5.56 -9.65
N GLN A 280 17.92 6.75 -10.10
CA GLN A 280 19.34 7.10 -10.17
C GLN A 280 19.77 7.73 -8.85
N GLY A 281 20.35 6.90 -7.97
CA GLY A 281 21.16 7.31 -6.81
C GLY A 281 20.74 8.60 -6.10
N GLY A 282 19.72 8.54 -5.25
CA GLY A 282 19.35 9.65 -4.38
C GLY A 282 17.89 9.59 -3.95
N THR A 283 17.70 9.27 -2.66
CA THR A 283 16.56 9.58 -1.79
C THR A 283 15.21 9.83 -2.47
N VAL A 284 14.31 8.86 -2.31
CA VAL A 284 12.86 9.10 -2.36
C VAL A 284 12.59 10.30 -1.45
N THR A 285 12.13 11.41 -2.02
CA THR A 285 11.73 12.57 -1.24
C THR A 285 10.52 12.19 -0.38
N ASP A 286 10.77 12.16 0.93
CA ASP A 286 9.83 11.95 2.02
C ASP A 286 8.79 13.07 2.10
N GLU A 287 7.86 13.09 1.14
CA GLU A 287 6.55 13.69 1.38
C GLU A 287 5.58 12.55 1.65
N ALA A 288 5.76 11.98 2.84
CA ALA A 288 4.77 11.21 3.55
C ALA A 288 3.39 11.89 3.42
N LEU A 289 2.34 11.10 3.19
CA LEU A 289 1.00 11.59 3.49
C LEU A 289 1.04 12.13 4.91
N GLN A 290 0.41 13.28 5.16
CA GLN A 290 0.41 13.89 6.49
C GLN A 290 0.10 12.84 7.57
N GLY A 291 1.15 12.44 8.31
CA GLY A 291 1.12 11.45 9.39
C GLY A 291 1.27 9.96 9.02
N MET A 292 1.25 9.55 7.75
CA MET A 292 1.51 8.14 7.36
C MET A 292 2.91 7.96 6.80
N THR A 293 3.69 7.04 7.35
CA THR A 293 4.99 6.69 6.75
C THR A 293 4.79 6.09 5.35
N PRO A 294 5.73 6.30 4.41
CA PRO A 294 5.68 5.68 3.08
C PRO A 294 5.53 4.14 3.12
N GLU A 295 6.08 3.49 4.14
CA GLU A 295 5.94 2.04 4.37
C GLU A 295 4.48 1.68 4.69
N PHE A 296 3.84 2.46 5.57
CA PHE A 296 2.45 2.22 5.95
C PHE A 296 1.51 2.43 4.77
N PHE A 297 1.73 3.50 3.98
CA PHE A 297 0.95 3.73 2.76
C PHE A 297 1.04 2.58 1.77
N ARG A 298 2.26 2.07 1.53
CA ARG A 298 2.49 0.92 0.63
C ARG A 298 1.84 -0.37 1.12
N GLN A 299 1.56 -0.49 2.41
CA GLN A 299 0.91 -1.65 3.02
C GLN A 299 -0.62 -1.56 3.01
N ILE A 300 -1.19 -0.42 2.63
CA ILE A 300 -2.63 -0.23 2.47
C ILE A 300 -3.05 -0.71 1.08
N ARG A 301 -4.07 -1.57 1.05
CA ARG A 301 -4.75 -1.94 -0.18
C ARG A 301 -5.87 -0.93 -0.45
N TRP A 302 -5.59 0.11 -1.22
CA TRP A 302 -6.61 1.08 -1.63
C TRP A 302 -7.71 0.41 -2.48
N LEU A 303 -8.97 0.78 -2.22
CA LEU A 303 -10.15 0.13 -2.79
C LEU A 303 -10.93 1.09 -3.69
N PRO A 304 -11.62 0.58 -4.73
CA PRO A 304 -12.59 1.37 -5.48
C PRO A 304 -13.64 1.95 -4.54
N GLY A 305 -13.92 3.23 -4.71
CA GLY A 305 -14.86 3.99 -3.88
C GLY A 305 -15.74 4.88 -4.74
N GLY A 306 -15.52 6.19 -4.66
CA GLY A 306 -16.21 7.14 -5.52
C GLY A 306 -15.47 8.46 -5.57
N ARG A 307 -15.74 9.22 -6.63
CA ARG A 307 -15.22 10.57 -6.84
C ARG A 307 -16.33 11.58 -6.65
N ILE A 308 -15.94 12.83 -6.40
CA ILE A 308 -16.89 13.93 -6.19
C ILE A 308 -16.66 14.97 -7.27
N GLU A 309 -17.65 15.14 -8.13
CA GLU A 309 -17.58 16.07 -9.26
C GLU A 309 -18.71 17.08 -9.13
N ASN A 310 -18.37 18.37 -9.01
CA ASN A 310 -19.36 19.44 -8.85
C ASN A 310 -20.39 19.20 -7.71
N GLY A 311 -19.98 18.50 -6.65
CA GLY A 311 -20.83 18.13 -5.51
C GLY A 311 -21.65 16.86 -5.70
N GLU A 312 -21.58 16.19 -6.85
CA GLU A 312 -22.18 14.88 -7.10
C GLU A 312 -21.22 13.76 -6.70
N LEU A 313 -21.71 12.78 -5.94
CA LEU A 313 -20.97 11.54 -5.69
C LEU A 313 -21.17 10.56 -6.85
N ILE A 314 -20.09 10.21 -7.51
CA ILE A 314 -20.06 9.20 -8.57
C ILE A 314 -19.29 7.98 -8.05
N PHE A 315 -20.01 6.87 -7.83
CA PHE A 315 -19.38 5.61 -7.45
C PHE A 315 -18.62 5.00 -8.63
N ASP A 316 -17.56 4.26 -8.31
CA ASP A 316 -16.75 3.60 -9.31
C ASP A 316 -17.53 2.55 -10.13
N THR A 317 -17.25 2.45 -11.45
CA THR A 317 -17.93 1.52 -12.34
C THR A 317 -17.71 0.06 -11.96
N VAL A 318 -16.58 -0.25 -11.30
CA VAL A 318 -16.25 -1.58 -10.76
C VAL A 318 -17.38 -2.14 -9.88
N PHE A 319 -18.13 -1.29 -9.18
CA PHE A 319 -19.28 -1.74 -8.42
C PHE A 319 -20.43 -2.25 -9.31
N SER A 320 -20.73 -1.54 -10.39
CA SER A 320 -21.75 -1.94 -11.35
C SER A 320 -21.33 -3.17 -12.15
N GLU A 321 -20.04 -3.27 -12.51
CA GLU A 321 -19.45 -4.43 -13.17
C GLU A 321 -19.54 -5.68 -12.27
N TRP A 322 -19.23 -5.54 -10.98
CA TRP A 322 -19.40 -6.62 -10.00
C TRP A 322 -20.86 -7.06 -9.85
N GLU A 323 -21.82 -6.11 -9.90
CA GLU A 323 -23.25 -6.43 -9.83
C GLU A 323 -23.71 -7.21 -11.07
N GLN A 324 -23.08 -6.98 -12.23
CA GLN A 324 -23.35 -7.69 -13.49
C GLN A 324 -22.67 -9.07 -13.57
N ASP A 325 -21.44 -9.20 -13.06
CA ASP A 325 -20.73 -10.48 -12.93
C ASP A 325 -20.19 -10.74 -11.51
N PRO A 326 -21.06 -11.18 -10.58
CA PRO A 326 -20.65 -11.49 -9.20
C PRO A 326 -19.72 -12.71 -9.08
N LYS A 327 -19.54 -13.49 -10.15
CA LYS A 327 -18.73 -14.72 -10.16
C LYS A 327 -17.28 -14.44 -10.51
N SER A 328 -16.96 -13.29 -11.10
CA SER A 328 -15.58 -12.87 -11.37
C SER A 328 -14.75 -12.85 -10.08
N ALA A 329 -13.73 -13.71 -10.04
CA ALA A 329 -12.82 -13.81 -8.90
C ALA A 329 -11.99 -12.53 -8.71
N GLU A 330 -11.62 -11.88 -9.82
CA GLU A 330 -10.86 -10.64 -9.84
C GLU A 330 -11.66 -9.47 -9.26
N LEU A 331 -12.90 -9.26 -9.76
CA LEU A 331 -13.81 -8.24 -9.24
C LEU A 331 -14.17 -8.50 -7.77
N ARG A 332 -14.38 -9.76 -7.36
CA ARG A 332 -14.61 -10.11 -5.94
C ARG A 332 -13.39 -9.78 -5.07
N GLY A 333 -12.19 -9.94 -5.61
CA GLY A 333 -10.97 -9.55 -4.92
C GLY A 333 -10.90 -8.05 -4.72
N LEU A 334 -11.23 -7.25 -5.72
CA LEU A 334 -11.05 -5.79 -5.77
C LEU A 334 -12.21 -4.99 -5.13
N CYS A 335 -13.45 -5.40 -5.36
CA CYS A 335 -14.66 -4.70 -4.94
C CYS A 335 -15.10 -5.11 -3.52
N ASP A 336 -15.06 -4.17 -2.58
CA ASP A 336 -15.68 -4.34 -1.26
C ASP A 336 -16.90 -3.42 -1.13
N GLN A 337 -18.10 -4.00 -1.20
CA GLN A 337 -19.36 -3.24 -1.18
C GLN A 337 -19.53 -2.34 0.05
N ARG A 338 -18.85 -2.67 1.16
CA ARG A 338 -18.89 -1.87 2.40
C ARG A 338 -18.32 -0.48 2.23
N VAL A 339 -17.42 -0.28 1.25
CA VAL A 339 -16.86 1.02 0.90
C VAL A 339 -17.95 2.03 0.54
N LYS A 340 -19.01 1.61 -0.19
CA LYS A 340 -20.18 2.47 -0.46
C LYS A 340 -20.81 2.97 0.85
N GLY A 341 -20.93 2.10 1.85
CA GLY A 341 -21.49 2.43 3.16
C GLY A 341 -20.65 3.47 3.92
N PHE A 342 -19.33 3.33 3.90
CA PHE A 342 -18.41 4.29 4.52
C PHE A 342 -18.50 5.68 3.88
N VAL A 343 -18.41 5.75 2.54
CA VAL A 343 -18.53 7.02 1.79
C VAL A 343 -19.85 7.72 2.11
N CYS A 344 -20.98 6.99 2.09
CA CYS A 344 -22.28 7.53 2.44
C CYS A 344 -22.36 8.06 3.88
N ASN A 345 -21.69 7.40 4.84
CA ASN A 345 -21.63 7.89 6.22
C ASN A 345 -20.87 9.21 6.31
N TYR A 346 -19.74 9.36 5.60
CA TYR A 346 -18.97 10.60 5.61
C TYR A 346 -19.67 11.76 4.92
N ILE A 347 -20.39 11.51 3.82
CA ILE A 347 -21.21 12.55 3.17
C ILE A 347 -22.33 13.02 4.10
N ARG A 348 -22.96 12.13 4.87
CA ARG A 348 -23.98 12.52 5.85
C ARG A 348 -23.41 13.34 7.00
N GLU A 349 -22.16 13.09 7.38
CA GLU A 349 -21.51 13.77 8.51
C GLU A 349 -20.93 15.12 8.13
N PHE A 350 -20.15 15.17 7.05
CA PHE A 350 -19.42 16.38 6.64
C PHE A 350 -20.17 17.19 5.57
N GLY A 351 -21.23 16.63 4.99
CA GLY A 351 -21.96 17.24 3.88
C GLY A 351 -21.16 17.12 2.59
N ALA A 352 -20.78 18.27 2.02
CA ALA A 352 -19.91 18.29 0.85
C ALA A 352 -18.52 17.76 1.25
N LEU A 353 -17.99 16.82 0.46
CA LEU A 353 -16.61 16.37 0.55
C LEU A 353 -15.88 16.86 -0.71
N GLN A 354 -14.60 17.17 -0.60
CA GLN A 354 -13.74 17.42 -1.76
C GLN A 354 -13.29 16.08 -2.36
N TYR A 355 -12.83 15.17 -1.51
CA TYR A 355 -12.46 13.82 -1.90
C TYR A 355 -12.58 12.84 -0.73
N VAL A 356 -12.62 11.55 -1.06
CA VAL A 356 -12.54 10.44 -0.10
C VAL A 356 -11.80 9.27 -0.72
N ASN A 357 -10.79 8.76 -0.01
CA ASN A 357 -10.04 7.55 -0.36
C ASN A 357 -10.21 6.53 0.76
N ILE A 358 -10.51 5.28 0.41
CA ILE A 358 -10.69 4.19 1.38
C ILE A 358 -9.79 3.03 1.02
N GLY A 359 -9.07 2.50 2.00
CA GLY A 359 -8.19 1.36 1.85
C GLY A 359 -8.43 0.29 2.90
N GLY A 360 -8.22 -0.97 2.52
CA GLY A 360 -8.13 -2.10 3.44
C GLY A 360 -6.74 -2.17 4.08
N VAL A 361 -6.70 -2.32 5.39
CA VAL A 361 -5.47 -2.48 6.17
C VAL A 361 -5.13 -3.97 6.19
N ALA A 362 -4.04 -4.39 5.54
CA ALA A 362 -3.67 -5.80 5.45
C ALA A 362 -3.36 -6.41 6.82
N LEU A 363 -3.77 -7.66 7.04
CA LEU A 363 -3.54 -8.42 8.29
C LEU A 363 -2.05 -8.66 8.58
N SER A 364 -1.20 -8.64 7.55
CA SER A 364 0.25 -8.86 7.60
C SER A 364 1.04 -7.76 8.32
N MET A 365 0.42 -6.61 8.61
CA MET A 365 1.06 -5.53 9.37
C MET A 365 1.16 -5.79 10.88
N ARG A 366 0.50 -6.84 11.37
CA ARG A 366 0.60 -7.29 12.76
C ARG A 366 1.59 -8.46 12.81
N ARG A 367 2.60 -8.40 13.69
CA ARG A 367 3.53 -9.52 13.97
C ARG A 367 2.82 -10.86 14.24
N ARG A 368 1.52 -10.82 14.57
CA ARG A 368 0.63 -11.98 14.75
C ARG A 368 -0.65 -11.78 13.95
N ALA A 369 -0.65 -12.17 12.68
CA ALA A 369 -1.87 -12.23 11.87
C ALA A 369 -2.78 -13.34 12.41
N ARG A 370 -3.98 -12.96 12.88
CA ARG A 370 -5.01 -13.93 13.32
C ARG A 370 -5.63 -14.62 12.11
N ALA A 371 -5.77 -15.95 12.15
CA ALA A 371 -6.79 -16.63 11.36
C ALA A 371 -8.17 -16.05 11.74
N GLY A 372 -8.91 -15.50 10.77
CA GLY A 372 -10.15 -14.77 11.03
C GLY A 372 -9.98 -13.35 11.62
N GLY A 373 -8.80 -12.74 11.44
CA GLY A 373 -8.49 -11.40 11.94
C GLY A 373 -9.49 -10.32 11.49
N HIS A 374 -9.66 -9.32 12.34
CA HIS A 374 -10.62 -8.22 12.13
C HIS A 374 -10.29 -7.46 10.86
N ARG A 375 -11.30 -7.27 9.99
CA ARG A 375 -11.17 -6.40 8.83
C ARG A 375 -11.12 -4.94 9.30
N ALA A 376 -10.01 -4.29 9.03
CA ALA A 376 -9.80 -2.88 9.31
C ALA A 376 -9.63 -2.11 7.99
N TYR A 377 -10.09 -0.88 8.00
CA TYR A 377 -9.99 0.05 6.89
C TYR A 377 -9.38 1.35 7.39
N ILE A 378 -8.83 2.08 6.44
CA ILE A 378 -8.44 3.47 6.61
C ILE A 378 -9.26 4.30 5.63
N ALA A 379 -9.73 5.46 6.09
CA ALA A 379 -10.34 6.45 5.25
C ALA A 379 -9.56 7.74 5.37
N GLU A 380 -9.23 8.34 4.23
CA GLU A 380 -8.72 9.70 4.15
C GLU A 380 -9.73 10.54 3.39
N LEU A 381 -10.15 11.66 3.97
CA LEU A 381 -11.12 12.54 3.35
C LEU A 381 -10.79 14.00 3.61
N LEU A 382 -11.17 14.86 2.68
CA LEU A 382 -11.10 16.31 2.84
C LEU A 382 -12.49 16.89 2.64
N HIS A 383 -12.90 17.79 3.52
CA HIS A 383 -14.16 18.51 3.39
C HIS A 383 -13.89 20.01 3.14
N PRO A 384 -14.84 20.77 2.59
CA PRO A 384 -14.71 22.21 2.42
C PRO A 384 -14.44 22.91 3.76
N GLY A 385 -13.57 23.91 3.73
CA GLY A 385 -13.25 24.75 4.88
C GLY A 385 -12.08 24.26 5.76
N THR A 386 -11.49 23.10 5.46
CA THR A 386 -10.24 22.63 6.09
C THR A 386 -9.15 22.48 5.03
N SER A 387 -7.90 22.78 5.42
CA SER A 387 -6.71 22.53 4.59
C SER A 387 -6.03 21.20 4.93
N THR A 388 -6.46 20.56 6.02
CA THR A 388 -5.90 19.30 6.51
C THR A 388 -6.90 18.17 6.32
N PRO A 389 -6.50 17.05 5.71
CA PRO A 389 -7.34 15.86 5.56
C PRO A 389 -7.65 15.27 6.93
N VAL A 390 -8.83 14.68 7.04
CA VAL A 390 -9.23 13.84 8.18
C VAL A 390 -8.89 12.40 7.82
N VAL A 391 -8.12 11.74 8.68
CA VAL A 391 -7.76 10.33 8.53
C VAL A 391 -8.41 9.51 9.64
N ARG A 392 -9.14 8.46 9.28
CA ARG A 392 -9.91 7.61 10.18
C ARG A 392 -9.50 6.15 10.03
N ILE A 393 -9.40 5.43 11.14
CA ILE A 393 -9.32 3.97 11.16
C ILE A 393 -10.70 3.41 11.48
N ILE A 394 -11.18 2.50 10.64
CA ILE A 394 -12.47 1.85 10.76
C ILE A 394 -12.25 0.37 11.02
N ARG A 395 -12.87 -0.18 12.06
CA ARG A 395 -12.79 -1.61 12.37
C ARG A 395 -14.18 -2.24 12.37
N ILE A 396 -14.36 -3.28 11.56
CA ILE A 396 -15.61 -4.03 11.54
C ILE A 396 -15.75 -4.87 12.81
N GLN A 397 -16.95 -4.88 13.37
CA GLN A 397 -17.30 -5.73 14.49
C GLN A 397 -17.08 -7.21 14.14
N GLN A 398 -16.48 -7.97 15.07
CA GLN A 398 -16.17 -9.38 14.84
C GLN A 398 -17.40 -10.27 14.88
N TRP A 399 -18.25 -10.10 15.89
CA TRP A 399 -19.47 -10.86 16.08
C TRP A 399 -20.64 -9.98 15.69
N GLY A 400 -20.76 -9.72 14.39
CA GLY A 400 -21.87 -8.99 13.78
C GLY A 400 -22.95 -9.93 13.26
N ILE A 401 -24.03 -9.36 12.72
CA ILE A 401 -25.17 -10.12 12.17
C ILE A 401 -24.67 -11.21 11.20
N HIS A 402 -23.72 -10.87 10.32
CA HIS A 402 -23.11 -11.78 9.37
C HIS A 402 -22.56 -13.06 10.01
N GLN A 403 -21.74 -12.92 11.06
CA GLN A 403 -21.11 -14.07 11.72
C GLN A 403 -22.12 -14.92 12.50
N HIS A 404 -23.14 -14.29 13.08
CA HIS A 404 -24.22 -15.03 13.75
C HIS A 404 -25.08 -15.80 12.74
N LEU A 405 -25.37 -15.23 11.58
CA LEU A 405 -26.06 -15.93 10.48
C LEU A 405 -25.22 -17.10 9.95
N ASP A 406 -23.90 -16.93 9.79
CA ASP A 406 -22.99 -18.01 9.39
C ASP A 406 -23.02 -19.18 10.39
N ASN A 407 -23.22 -18.88 11.68
CA ASN A 407 -23.43 -19.87 12.74
C ASN A 407 -24.86 -20.43 12.77
N ARG A 408 -25.63 -20.31 11.69
CA ARG A 408 -26.99 -20.84 11.53
C ARG A 408 -28.00 -20.27 12.53
N LYS A 409 -27.77 -19.07 13.04
CA LYS A 409 -28.77 -18.38 13.88
C LYS A 409 -29.82 -17.73 13.01
N GLU A 410 -31.05 -17.68 13.53
CA GLU A 410 -32.15 -16.92 12.94
C GLU A 410 -31.84 -15.42 12.94
N LEU A 411 -32.35 -14.68 11.95
CA LEU A 411 -32.02 -13.27 11.75
C LEU A 411 -32.29 -12.39 12.97
N LEU A 412 -33.44 -12.55 13.64
CA LEU A 412 -33.77 -11.77 14.84
C LEU A 412 -32.75 -12.03 15.97
N HIS A 413 -32.40 -13.29 16.19
CA HIS A 413 -31.45 -13.66 17.22
C HIS A 413 -30.03 -13.19 16.88
N ALA A 414 -29.64 -13.27 15.61
CA ALA A 414 -28.39 -12.71 15.09
C ALA A 414 -28.29 -11.18 15.29
N ILE A 415 -29.41 -10.45 15.10
CA ILE A 415 -29.48 -9.01 15.39
C ILE A 415 -29.29 -8.76 16.88
N MET A 416 -30.06 -9.43 17.74
CA MET A 416 -29.99 -9.22 19.18
C MET A 416 -28.58 -9.47 19.74
N GLU A 417 -27.93 -10.56 19.35
CA GLU A 417 -26.57 -10.85 19.82
C GLU A 417 -25.51 -9.88 19.28
N ALA A 418 -25.68 -9.39 18.05
CA ALA A 418 -24.78 -8.37 17.49
C ALA A 418 -24.90 -7.04 18.25
N GLU A 419 -26.10 -6.66 18.69
CA GLU A 419 -26.32 -5.48 19.53
C GLU A 419 -25.73 -5.70 20.94
N GLU A 420 -25.96 -6.86 21.56
CA GLU A 420 -25.33 -7.19 22.86
C GLU A 420 -23.80 -7.17 22.78
N TYR A 421 -23.22 -7.62 21.67
CA TYR A 421 -21.78 -7.57 21.46
C TYR A 421 -21.26 -6.13 21.27
N THR A 422 -22.10 -5.23 20.72
CA THR A 422 -21.79 -3.81 20.60
C THR A 422 -21.67 -3.18 21.99
N GLU A 423 -22.68 -3.38 22.84
CA GLU A 423 -22.68 -2.92 24.24
C GLU A 423 -21.50 -3.50 25.02
N TYR A 424 -21.24 -4.81 24.88
CA TYR A 424 -20.07 -5.44 25.50
C TYR A 424 -18.76 -4.76 25.09
N THR A 425 -18.61 -4.39 23.82
CA THR A 425 -17.38 -3.74 23.32
C THR A 425 -17.24 -2.31 23.88
N LEU A 426 -18.33 -1.55 23.98
CA LEU A 426 -18.34 -0.20 24.54
C LEU A 426 -18.08 -0.21 26.05
N ASP A 427 -18.75 -1.08 26.79
CA ASP A 427 -18.53 -1.24 28.22
C ASP A 427 -17.08 -1.68 28.50
N ARG A 428 -16.52 -2.57 27.66
CA ARG A 428 -15.13 -2.99 27.76
C ARG A 428 -14.16 -1.83 27.58
N ARG A 429 -14.43 -0.96 26.60
CA ARG A 429 -13.66 0.28 26.39
C ARG A 429 -13.76 1.20 27.60
N LEU A 430 -14.95 1.37 28.18
CA LEU A 430 -15.17 2.16 29.40
C LEU A 430 -14.34 1.60 30.56
N GLY A 431 -14.37 0.29 30.82
CA GLY A 431 -13.57 -0.33 31.87
C GLY A 431 -12.06 -0.13 31.69
N CYS A 432 -11.58 -0.16 30.44
CA CYS A 432 -10.18 0.18 30.16
C CYS A 432 -9.87 1.66 30.46
N TRP A 433 -10.77 2.57 30.12
CA TRP A 433 -10.62 4.00 30.40
C TRP A 433 -10.59 4.27 31.91
N GLU A 434 -11.55 3.72 32.67
CA GLU A 434 -11.62 3.92 34.13
C GLU A 434 -10.37 3.40 34.87
N LEU A 435 -9.66 2.41 34.30
CA LEU A 435 -8.37 1.93 34.83
C LEU A 435 -7.16 2.77 34.36
N GLY A 436 -7.38 3.81 33.57
CA GLY A 436 -6.35 4.70 33.06
C GLY A 436 -5.55 4.15 31.87
N MET A 437 -6.09 3.17 31.12
CA MET A 437 -5.48 2.74 29.87
C MET A 437 -5.48 3.89 28.86
N PRO A 438 -4.35 4.23 28.21
CA PRO A 438 -4.24 5.44 27.39
C PRO A 438 -4.88 5.23 26.01
N LEU A 439 -6.20 5.13 25.96
CA LEU A 439 -6.97 4.91 24.74
C LEU A 439 -7.23 6.23 23.98
N PRO A 440 -7.55 6.16 22.68
CA PRO A 440 -8.05 7.32 21.93
C PRO A 440 -9.27 7.92 22.61
N GLY A 441 -9.31 9.25 22.72
CA GLY A 441 -10.36 9.95 23.48
C GLY A 441 -11.78 9.73 22.94
N ARG A 442 -11.91 9.46 21.64
CA ARG A 442 -13.20 9.21 20.97
C ARG A 442 -13.15 7.97 20.09
N ILE A 443 -14.22 7.19 20.13
CA ILE A 443 -14.53 6.13 19.16
C ILE A 443 -16.00 6.30 18.78
N ASP A 444 -16.29 6.38 17.49
CA ASP A 444 -17.65 6.45 16.97
C ASP A 444 -18.14 5.05 16.58
N THR A 445 -19.34 4.70 17.02
CA THR A 445 -20.04 3.49 16.57
C THR A 445 -20.90 3.84 15.37
N ARG A 446 -20.60 3.25 14.22
CA ARG A 446 -21.31 3.49 12.96
C ARG A 446 -21.92 2.18 12.47
N ARG A 447 -22.92 2.31 11.59
CA ARG A 447 -23.50 1.18 10.86
C ARG A 447 -23.34 1.43 9.37
N ILE A 448 -23.06 0.36 8.65
CA ILE A 448 -23.08 0.33 7.20
C ILE A 448 -23.98 -0.80 6.74
N ARG A 449 -24.53 -0.65 5.54
CA ARG A 449 -25.37 -1.67 4.91
C ARG A 449 -24.49 -2.62 4.11
N GLU A 450 -24.73 -3.92 4.23
CA GLU A 450 -24.17 -4.94 3.35
C GLU A 450 -25.25 -5.94 2.92
N THR A 451 -24.98 -6.68 1.85
CA THR A 451 -25.85 -7.76 1.38
C THR A 451 -25.23 -9.09 1.80
N TYR A 452 -26.01 -9.94 2.47
CA TYR A 452 -25.52 -11.21 3.00
C TYR A 452 -25.44 -12.28 1.90
N TYR A 453 -24.26 -12.87 1.74
CA TYR A 453 -23.99 -14.01 0.86
C TYR A 453 -23.11 -15.05 1.57
N GLY A 454 -23.26 -15.17 2.89
CA GLY A 454 -22.42 -16.01 3.75
C GLY A 454 -22.80 -17.50 3.73
N ALA A 455 -22.49 -18.23 4.80
CA ALA A 455 -22.67 -19.68 4.87
C ALA A 455 -24.13 -20.14 4.95
N ASN A 456 -25.07 -19.25 5.33
CA ASN A 456 -26.48 -19.58 5.45
C ASN A 456 -27.28 -19.21 4.18
N PRO A 457 -27.62 -20.17 3.30
CA PRO A 457 -28.26 -19.88 2.02
C PRO A 457 -29.67 -19.30 2.16
N GLU A 458 -30.34 -19.53 3.30
CA GLU A 458 -31.68 -19.00 3.57
C GLU A 458 -31.73 -17.47 3.49
N TYR A 459 -30.67 -16.81 3.96
CA TYR A 459 -30.60 -15.36 4.04
C TYR A 459 -29.84 -14.72 2.87
N HIS A 460 -29.45 -15.48 1.85
CA HIS A 460 -28.73 -14.94 0.69
C HIS A 460 -29.50 -13.81 0.01
N GLY A 461 -28.81 -12.73 -0.31
CA GLY A 461 -29.42 -11.52 -0.87
C GLY A 461 -30.13 -10.62 0.16
N THR A 462 -30.20 -11.03 1.43
CA THR A 462 -30.81 -10.20 2.48
C THR A 462 -29.91 -9.03 2.83
N ARG A 463 -30.50 -7.84 2.98
CA ARG A 463 -29.80 -6.65 3.46
C ARG A 463 -29.64 -6.73 4.98
N ILE A 464 -28.40 -6.63 5.44
CA ILE A 464 -28.06 -6.62 6.86
C ILE A 464 -27.21 -5.39 7.19
N TRP A 465 -27.09 -5.10 8.48
CA TRP A 465 -26.25 -4.02 8.99
C TRP A 465 -24.95 -4.59 9.55
N ALA A 466 -23.82 -4.02 9.16
CA ALA A 466 -22.54 -4.26 9.80
C ALA A 466 -22.19 -3.07 10.69
N THR A 467 -21.98 -3.35 11.97
CA THR A 467 -21.48 -2.36 12.95
C THR A 467 -19.97 -2.20 12.77
N CYS A 468 -19.49 -0.96 12.80
CA CYS A 468 -18.08 -0.66 12.77
C CYS A 468 -17.72 0.42 13.79
N TYR A 469 -16.50 0.34 14.29
CA TYR A 469 -15.92 1.28 15.25
C TYR A 469 -14.91 2.15 14.52
N GLU A 470 -15.07 3.45 14.63
CA GLU A 470 -14.25 4.44 13.93
C GLU A 470 -13.49 5.29 14.94
N ARG A 471 -12.22 5.58 14.65
CA ARG A 471 -11.41 6.52 15.43
C ARG A 471 -10.52 7.36 14.53
N ASP A 472 -10.03 8.48 15.05
CA ASP A 472 -8.94 9.21 14.41
C ASP A 472 -7.71 8.31 14.22
N PHE A 473 -7.02 8.51 13.09
CA PHE A 473 -5.67 8.00 12.91
C PHE A 473 -4.74 8.60 13.96
N ILE A 474 -3.80 7.79 14.46
CA ILE A 474 -2.84 8.23 15.47
C ILE A 474 -1.53 8.45 14.75
N ASP A 475 -1.19 9.72 14.56
CA ASP A 475 0.11 10.12 14.03
C ASP A 475 1.18 9.88 15.10
N GLY A 476 1.90 8.77 14.94
CA GLY A 476 2.90 8.30 15.90
C GLY A 476 3.60 7.04 15.40
N MET A 477 4.61 6.62 16.13
CA MET A 477 5.40 5.42 15.82
C MET A 477 4.92 4.23 16.65
N ALA A 478 4.66 3.10 16.00
CA ALA A 478 4.39 1.85 16.72
C ALA A 478 5.61 1.45 17.57
N THR A 479 5.41 1.06 18.83
CA THR A 479 6.51 0.82 19.77
C THR A 479 7.43 -0.35 19.38
N ASP A 480 6.92 -1.30 18.61
CA ASP A 480 7.68 -2.44 18.06
C ASP A 480 8.47 -2.08 16.79
N LYS A 481 8.29 -0.86 16.25
CA LYS A 481 8.94 -0.35 15.03
C LYS A 481 9.85 0.85 15.31
N ILE A 482 10.18 1.13 16.56
CA ILE A 482 11.11 2.22 16.91
C ILE A 482 12.51 1.87 16.37
N PRO A 483 13.14 2.76 15.57
CA PRO A 483 14.50 2.56 15.09
C PRO A 483 15.52 2.33 16.21
N SER A 484 16.47 1.42 15.99
CA SER A 484 17.44 1.00 17.02
C SER A 484 18.37 2.13 17.48
N ASP A 485 18.73 3.05 16.58
CA ASP A 485 19.56 4.22 16.86
C ASP A 485 18.94 5.17 17.88
N ARG A 486 17.60 5.25 17.96
CA ARG A 486 16.90 6.07 18.95
C ARG A 486 17.15 5.63 20.39
N PHE A 487 17.48 4.35 20.62
CA PHE A 487 17.75 3.82 21.96
C PHE A 487 19.15 4.18 22.48
N GLN A 488 20.02 4.70 21.62
CA GLN A 488 21.34 5.22 22.01
C GLN A 488 21.25 6.62 22.66
N ASP A 489 20.18 7.38 22.39
CA ASP A 489 19.87 8.59 23.15
C ASP A 489 19.21 8.22 24.48
N ASN A 490 19.96 8.32 25.57
CA ASN A 490 19.48 8.00 26.91
C ASN A 490 18.24 8.81 27.32
N ALA A 491 18.12 10.07 26.90
CA ALA A 491 16.93 10.87 27.23
C ALA A 491 15.68 10.32 26.54
N PHE A 492 15.81 9.93 25.27
CA PHE A 492 14.75 9.27 24.51
C PHE A 492 14.40 7.91 25.15
N ALA A 493 15.40 7.04 25.34
CA ALA A 493 15.21 5.68 25.83
C ALA A 493 14.53 5.67 27.21
N LEU A 494 14.98 6.50 28.16
CA LEU A 494 14.39 6.58 29.50
C LEU A 494 12.98 7.16 29.49
N SER A 495 12.70 8.17 28.64
CA SER A 495 11.34 8.71 28.51
C SER A 495 10.38 7.66 27.94
N PHE A 496 10.82 6.94 26.91
CA PHE A 496 10.05 5.85 26.32
C PHE A 496 9.78 4.72 27.33
N ALA A 497 10.81 4.27 28.07
CA ALA A 497 10.67 3.22 29.08
C ALA A 497 9.60 3.56 30.12
N ARG A 498 9.58 4.81 30.60
CA ARG A 498 8.56 5.28 31.57
C ARG A 498 7.16 5.22 30.98
N LEU A 499 6.96 5.74 29.76
CA LEU A 499 5.66 5.73 29.09
C LEU A 499 5.17 4.30 28.82
N LEU A 500 6.06 3.42 28.41
CA LEU A 500 5.74 2.01 28.18
C LEU A 500 5.37 1.31 29.49
N GLY A 501 6.13 1.52 30.58
CA GLY A 501 5.81 0.97 31.89
C GLY A 501 4.46 1.44 32.44
N GLN A 502 4.16 2.74 32.28
CA GLN A 502 2.84 3.29 32.63
C GLN A 502 1.70 2.64 31.85
N ALA A 503 1.89 2.38 30.55
CA ALA A 503 0.88 1.72 29.72
C ALA A 503 0.74 0.22 30.01
N ALA A 504 1.82 -0.43 30.45
CA ALA A 504 1.83 -1.85 30.80
C ALA A 504 0.91 -2.17 31.99
N ALA A 505 0.89 -1.30 33.01
CA ALA A 505 0.11 -1.49 34.24
C ALA A 505 -1.40 -1.73 33.97
N PRO A 506 -2.15 -0.81 33.33
CA PRO A 506 -3.56 -1.04 33.04
C PRO A 506 -3.78 -2.16 32.03
N ASN A 507 -2.88 -2.37 31.06
CA ASN A 507 -2.97 -3.48 30.10
C ASN A 507 -2.90 -4.85 30.82
N MET A 508 -2.01 -4.99 31.80
CA MET A 508 -1.88 -6.19 32.63
C MET A 508 -3.12 -6.41 33.48
N VAL A 509 -3.63 -5.35 34.11
CA VAL A 509 -4.81 -5.42 34.98
C VAL A 509 -6.06 -5.84 34.22
N VAL A 510 -6.31 -5.29 33.03
CA VAL A 510 -7.43 -5.74 32.18
C VAL A 510 -7.19 -7.11 31.54
N GLY A 511 -6.01 -7.70 31.68
CA GLY A 511 -5.63 -9.00 31.15
C GLY A 511 -5.87 -9.14 29.66
N ARG A 512 -5.17 -8.27 28.90
CA ARG A 512 -5.26 -8.25 27.44
C ARG A 512 -4.48 -9.41 26.82
N THR A 513 -5.21 -10.42 26.34
CA THR A 513 -4.62 -11.62 25.74
C THR A 513 -5.29 -12.00 24.41
N ALA A 514 -4.55 -12.76 23.61
CA ALA A 514 -5.07 -13.46 22.45
C ALA A 514 -5.78 -14.76 22.86
N GLN A 515 -6.42 -15.43 21.89
CA GLN A 515 -7.19 -16.66 22.16
C GLN A 515 -6.34 -17.82 22.68
N ASP A 516 -5.06 -17.84 22.34
CA ASP A 516 -4.05 -18.80 22.81
C ASP A 516 -3.50 -18.45 24.20
N GLY A 517 -4.00 -17.38 24.83
CA GLY A 517 -3.53 -16.90 26.13
C GLY A 517 -2.30 -15.99 26.06
N THR A 518 -1.73 -15.76 24.87
CA THR A 518 -0.55 -14.91 24.72
C THR A 518 -0.88 -13.44 25.03
N VAL A 519 -0.03 -12.77 25.81
CA VAL A 519 -0.18 -11.34 26.14
C VAL A 519 -0.08 -10.48 24.87
N ILE A 520 -0.98 -9.49 24.77
CA ILE A 520 -0.99 -8.48 23.70
C ILE A 520 -0.54 -7.15 24.29
N PHE A 521 0.77 -6.90 24.24
CA PHE A 521 1.40 -5.66 24.64
C PHE A 521 2.72 -5.50 23.88
N ASP A 522 3.06 -4.26 23.53
CA ASP A 522 4.24 -3.90 22.73
C ASP A 522 4.31 -4.69 21.40
N SER A 523 3.16 -4.74 20.71
CA SER A 523 2.97 -5.59 19.52
C SER A 523 2.48 -4.82 18.29
N GLY A 524 2.59 -3.49 18.35
CA GLY A 524 2.20 -2.56 17.28
C GLY A 524 0.85 -1.86 17.46
N ASP A 525 0.13 -2.17 18.54
CA ASP A 525 -1.09 -1.42 18.92
C ASP A 525 -0.75 -0.24 19.88
N GLU A 526 0.45 -0.22 20.46
CA GLU A 526 0.95 0.90 21.26
C GLU A 526 1.65 1.91 20.33
N MET A 527 1.14 3.13 20.29
CA MET A 527 1.62 4.20 19.43
C MET A 527 2.31 5.27 20.27
N LEU A 528 3.60 5.48 20.03
CA LEU A 528 4.40 6.53 20.63
C LEU A 528 4.26 7.83 19.84
N ILE A 529 3.82 8.88 20.50
CA ILE A 529 3.69 10.22 19.93
C ILE A 529 4.88 11.05 20.41
N LEU A 530 5.56 11.67 19.45
CA LEU A 530 6.72 12.51 19.70
C LEU A 530 6.32 13.98 19.76
N ASP A 531 7.05 14.76 20.55
CA ASP A 531 6.94 16.21 20.52
C ASP A 531 7.62 16.80 19.26
N ARG A 532 7.57 18.13 19.11
CA ARG A 532 8.21 18.84 17.99
C ARG A 532 9.73 18.69 17.94
N LYS A 533 10.37 18.26 19.02
CA LYS A 533 11.82 18.01 19.11
C LYS A 533 12.16 16.54 18.84
N GLY A 534 11.16 15.69 18.59
CA GLY A 534 11.35 14.26 18.34
C GLY A 534 11.51 13.43 19.61
N TYR A 535 11.12 13.95 20.78
CA TYR A 535 11.19 13.22 22.05
C TYR A 535 9.85 12.57 22.44
N PRO A 536 9.86 11.42 23.15
CA PRO A 536 8.65 10.74 23.60
C PRO A 536 7.79 11.67 24.46
N GLN A 537 6.57 11.97 24.00
CA GLN A 537 5.63 12.85 24.69
C GLN A 537 4.52 12.06 25.39
N ARG A 538 3.90 11.12 24.67
CA ARG A 538 2.82 10.27 25.20
C ARG A 538 2.71 8.97 24.42
N LEU A 539 2.10 7.97 25.04
CA LEU A 539 1.76 6.69 24.42
C LEU A 539 0.25 6.57 24.31
N VAL A 540 -0.25 6.06 23.19
CA VAL A 540 -1.66 5.77 22.96
C VAL A 540 -1.83 4.31 22.56
N VAL A 541 -2.68 3.57 23.25
CA VAL A 541 -3.05 2.21 22.84
C VAL A 541 -4.17 2.30 21.83
N ALA A 542 -3.83 2.12 20.56
CA ALA A 542 -4.69 2.28 19.40
C ALA A 542 -5.91 1.34 19.38
N ASP A 543 -5.85 0.23 20.12
CA ASP A 543 -6.87 -0.80 20.11
C ASP A 543 -6.99 -1.55 21.45
N HIS A 544 -8.20 -1.78 21.92
CA HIS A 544 -8.48 -2.45 23.19
C HIS A 544 -8.99 -3.89 23.00
N ALA A 545 -8.84 -4.47 21.81
CA ALA A 545 -9.21 -5.86 21.58
C ALA A 545 -8.37 -6.83 22.44
N GLY A 546 -9.03 -7.90 22.89
CA GLY A 546 -8.42 -8.90 23.77
C GLY A 546 -8.42 -8.51 25.24
N THR A 547 -8.85 -7.29 25.61
CA THR A 547 -9.02 -6.91 27.01
C THR A 547 -10.16 -7.70 27.67
N PHE A 548 -10.01 -7.96 28.96
CA PHE A 548 -10.88 -8.81 29.77
C PHE A 548 -11.03 -10.23 29.22
N SER A 549 -10.12 -10.70 28.36
CA SER A 549 -10.08 -12.11 27.95
C SER A 549 -9.61 -12.97 29.11
N GLU A 550 -8.63 -12.48 29.88
CA GLU A 550 -8.06 -13.16 31.03
C GLU A 550 -8.23 -12.31 32.30
N TYR A 551 -8.99 -12.82 33.25
CA TYR A 551 -9.41 -12.08 34.45
C TYR A 551 -9.34 -12.93 35.73
N GLU A 552 -8.84 -14.15 35.64
CA GLU A 552 -8.87 -15.13 36.74
C GLU A 552 -7.50 -15.30 37.37
N LEU A 553 -6.44 -15.39 36.56
CA LEU A 553 -5.10 -15.70 37.04
C LEU A 553 -4.44 -14.48 37.70
N PRO A 554 -3.62 -14.66 38.75
CA PRO A 554 -2.87 -13.57 39.40
C PRO A 554 -1.95 -12.83 38.43
N LEU A 555 -1.72 -11.53 38.65
CA LEU A 555 -0.89 -10.70 37.77
C LEU A 555 0.56 -11.21 37.66
N GLN A 556 1.09 -11.81 38.73
CA GLN A 556 2.45 -12.37 38.79
C GLN A 556 2.68 -13.48 37.76
N THR A 557 1.63 -14.16 37.31
CA THR A 557 1.72 -15.18 36.25
C THR A 557 2.23 -14.59 34.94
N TYR A 558 2.02 -13.28 34.70
CA TYR A 558 2.40 -12.60 33.46
C TYR A 558 3.71 -11.81 33.56
N ALA A 559 4.43 -11.91 34.69
CA ALA A 559 5.67 -11.15 34.89
C ALA A 559 6.66 -11.33 33.74
N ASP A 560 6.87 -12.56 33.27
CA ASP A 560 7.81 -12.84 32.18
C ASP A 560 7.39 -12.18 30.86
N ALA A 561 6.10 -12.21 30.54
CA ALA A 561 5.56 -11.58 29.34
C ALA A 561 5.71 -10.05 29.36
N TYR A 562 5.57 -9.43 30.54
CA TYR A 562 5.75 -7.99 30.71
C TYR A 562 7.22 -7.57 30.93
N ALA A 563 8.14 -8.51 31.09
CA ALA A 563 9.58 -8.28 31.02
C ALA A 563 10.09 -8.24 29.56
N GLN A 564 9.44 -8.96 28.64
CA GLN A 564 9.85 -9.05 27.23
C GLN A 564 10.08 -7.71 26.51
N PRO A 565 9.24 -6.67 26.68
CA PRO A 565 9.48 -5.39 26.00
C PRO A 565 10.82 -4.74 26.36
N VAL A 566 11.32 -5.01 27.57
CA VAL A 566 12.64 -4.56 28.02
C VAL A 566 13.72 -5.48 27.47
N LEU A 567 13.60 -6.80 27.66
CA LEU A 567 14.59 -7.78 27.19
C LEU A 567 14.93 -7.62 25.71
N SER A 568 13.91 -7.43 24.87
CA SER A 568 14.10 -7.30 23.42
C SER A 568 14.86 -6.03 23.01
N ARG A 569 15.09 -5.08 23.92
CA ARG A 569 15.72 -3.77 23.66
C ARG A 569 16.90 -3.46 24.57
N MET A 570 17.17 -4.27 25.60
CA MET A 570 18.28 -4.01 26.54
C MET A 570 19.62 -3.85 25.81
N HIS A 571 19.90 -4.69 24.83
CA HIS A 571 21.14 -4.62 24.03
C HIS A 571 21.23 -3.38 23.11
N LEU A 572 20.13 -2.65 22.91
CA LEU A 572 20.07 -1.44 22.09
C LEU A 572 20.18 -0.16 22.92
N ALA A 573 19.95 -0.23 24.24
CA ALA A 573 19.94 0.93 25.11
C ALA A 573 21.37 1.35 25.48
N GLY A 574 21.64 2.66 25.49
CA GLY A 574 22.93 3.21 25.94
C GLY A 574 23.23 2.90 27.43
N ASP A 575 22.19 2.80 28.25
CA ASP A 575 22.24 2.34 29.64
C ASP A 575 21.12 1.31 29.88
N PRO A 576 21.40 0.00 29.72
CA PRO A 576 20.40 -1.06 29.84
C PRO A 576 19.78 -1.14 31.24
N ALA A 577 20.56 -0.90 32.29
CA ALA A 577 20.09 -0.97 33.67
C ALA A 577 19.12 0.17 33.98
N ALA A 578 19.49 1.41 33.63
CA ALA A 578 18.61 2.56 33.83
C ALA A 578 17.32 2.46 33.00
N PHE A 579 17.39 1.88 31.79
CA PHE A 579 16.22 1.62 30.95
C PHE A 579 15.26 0.63 31.60
N ALA A 580 15.77 -0.51 32.09
CA ALA A 580 15.00 -1.52 32.81
C ALA A 580 14.34 -0.93 34.07
N ASP A 581 15.10 -0.22 34.89
CA ASP A 581 14.60 0.42 36.10
C ASP A 581 13.52 1.46 35.80
N ALA A 582 13.72 2.30 34.77
CA ALA A 582 12.73 3.30 34.37
C ALA A 582 11.39 2.65 33.99
N TYR A 583 11.41 1.52 33.26
CA TYR A 583 10.21 0.78 32.91
C TYR A 583 9.53 0.14 34.12
N VAL A 584 10.27 -0.64 34.92
CA VAL A 584 9.68 -1.37 36.06
C VAL A 584 9.15 -0.41 37.11
N ASN A 585 9.88 0.67 37.42
CA ASN A 585 9.43 1.68 38.37
C ASN A 585 8.14 2.36 37.90
N ALA A 586 8.06 2.70 36.61
CA ALA A 586 6.86 3.32 36.05
C ALA A 586 5.64 2.40 36.09
N LEU A 587 5.83 1.10 35.81
CA LEU A 587 4.78 0.08 35.91
C LEU A 587 4.29 -0.08 37.36
N VAL A 588 5.22 -0.27 38.31
CA VAL A 588 4.92 -0.43 39.74
C VAL A 588 4.21 0.79 40.31
N ASN A 589 4.68 1.99 39.98
CA ASN A 589 4.06 3.23 40.44
C ASN A 589 2.63 3.34 39.92
N ARG A 590 2.41 3.10 38.61
CA ARG A 590 1.05 3.18 38.05
C ARG A 590 0.11 2.12 38.63
N LEU A 591 0.57 0.89 38.87
CA LEU A 591 -0.24 -0.14 39.54
C LEU A 591 -0.63 0.28 40.97
N SER A 592 0.31 0.88 41.70
CA SER A 592 0.06 1.35 43.07
C SER A 592 -0.95 2.50 43.09
N GLU A 593 -0.84 3.45 42.15
CA GLU A 593 -1.82 4.50 41.94
C GLU A 593 -3.21 3.93 41.64
N MET A 594 -3.31 2.98 40.71
CA MET A 594 -4.57 2.32 40.36
C MET A 594 -5.21 1.60 41.56
N GLN A 595 -4.41 0.91 42.40
CA GLN A 595 -4.91 0.31 43.64
C GLN A 595 -5.45 1.36 44.59
N ALA A 596 -4.72 2.46 44.79
CA ALA A 596 -5.14 3.55 45.67
C ALA A 596 -6.43 4.22 45.16
N GLU A 597 -6.52 4.50 43.85
CA GLU A 597 -7.71 5.03 43.18
C GLU A 597 -8.93 4.12 43.41
N TYR A 598 -8.77 2.81 43.20
CA TYR A 598 -9.83 1.83 43.45
C TYR A 598 -10.27 1.82 44.92
N HIS A 599 -9.33 1.80 45.87
CA HIS A 599 -9.67 1.79 47.29
C HIS A 599 -10.35 3.09 47.74
N GLN A 600 -9.93 4.24 47.23
CA GLN A 600 -10.54 5.53 47.55
C GLN A 600 -11.95 5.66 46.97
N GLN A 601 -12.20 5.10 45.78
CA GLN A 601 -13.44 5.25 45.03
C GLN A 601 -14.19 3.92 44.85
N GLN A 602 -14.04 2.99 45.80
CA GLN A 602 -14.47 1.60 45.66
C GLN A 602 -15.92 1.45 45.18
N ARG A 603 -16.85 2.21 45.77
CA ARG A 603 -18.27 2.17 45.38
C ARG A 603 -18.47 2.55 43.90
N ALA A 604 -17.74 3.52 43.38
CA ALA A 604 -17.86 3.96 41.99
C ALA A 604 -17.41 2.84 41.04
N PHE A 605 -16.24 2.24 41.33
CA PHE A 605 -15.70 1.11 40.57
C PHE A 605 -16.63 -0.12 40.64
N ASP A 606 -17.06 -0.52 41.83
CA ASP A 606 -17.90 -1.72 42.03
C ASP A 606 -19.27 -1.60 41.36
N THR A 607 -19.79 -0.37 41.23
CA THR A 607 -21.12 -0.12 40.66
C THR A 607 -21.10 0.34 39.20
N LEU A 608 -19.91 0.44 38.58
CA LEU A 608 -19.74 0.96 37.22
C LEU A 608 -20.66 0.25 36.20
N PHE A 609 -20.72 -1.08 36.25
CA PHE A 609 -21.52 -1.89 35.32
C PHE A 609 -22.78 -2.49 35.95
N LYS A 610 -23.31 -1.92 37.04
CA LYS A 610 -24.50 -2.46 37.74
C LYS A 610 -25.77 -2.50 36.86
N HIS A 611 -25.82 -1.68 35.81
CA HIS A 611 -26.94 -1.57 34.88
C HIS A 611 -26.68 -2.25 33.53
N SER A 612 -25.49 -2.83 33.33
CA SER A 612 -25.15 -3.65 32.16
C SER A 612 -25.68 -5.08 32.30
N LYS A 613 -25.46 -5.92 31.28
CA LYS A 613 -25.80 -7.35 31.33
C LYS A 613 -25.09 -8.04 32.49
N GLN A 614 -25.86 -8.73 33.33
CA GLN A 614 -25.39 -9.43 34.54
C GLN A 614 -25.28 -10.95 34.31
N GLY A 615 -24.46 -11.61 35.13
CA GLY A 615 -24.27 -13.07 35.12
C GLY A 615 -22.82 -13.47 34.86
N GLU A 616 -22.52 -14.76 34.98
CA GLU A 616 -21.17 -15.28 34.75
C GLU A 616 -20.66 -14.95 33.34
N LYS A 617 -19.35 -14.71 33.21
CA LYS A 617 -18.65 -14.41 31.95
C LYS A 617 -19.08 -13.13 31.22
N THR A 618 -20.07 -12.39 31.73
CA THR A 618 -20.40 -11.02 31.29
C THR A 618 -19.28 -10.04 31.63
N LEU A 619 -19.31 -8.82 31.07
CA LEU A 619 -18.29 -7.84 31.44
C LEU A 619 -18.38 -7.44 32.91
N ALA A 620 -19.57 -7.24 33.47
CA ALA A 620 -19.73 -6.91 34.90
C ALA A 620 -19.04 -7.94 35.81
N TRP A 621 -19.15 -9.23 35.47
CA TRP A 621 -18.45 -10.31 36.17
C TRP A 621 -16.92 -10.21 36.01
N ARG A 622 -16.44 -10.04 34.78
CA ARG A 622 -15.00 -9.93 34.48
C ARG A 622 -14.37 -8.70 35.15
N TRP A 623 -15.09 -7.59 35.17
CA TRP A 623 -14.71 -6.36 35.83
C TRP A 623 -14.51 -6.57 37.34
N ALA A 624 -15.49 -7.18 38.01
CA ALA A 624 -15.37 -7.49 39.44
C ALA A 624 -14.16 -8.39 39.74
N LYS A 625 -13.87 -9.38 38.87
CA LYS A 625 -12.68 -10.24 38.99
C LYS A 625 -11.37 -9.47 38.80
N VAL A 626 -11.31 -8.58 37.81
CA VAL A 626 -10.15 -7.72 37.56
C VAL A 626 -9.88 -6.79 38.75
N LEU A 627 -10.92 -6.17 39.33
CA LEU A 627 -10.78 -5.30 40.50
C LEU A 627 -10.33 -6.08 41.75
N ALA A 628 -10.91 -7.26 41.98
CA ALA A 628 -10.50 -8.13 43.08
C ALA A 628 -9.03 -8.55 42.95
N ARG A 629 -8.60 -8.91 41.73
CA ARG A 629 -7.20 -9.24 41.42
C ARG A 629 -6.28 -8.04 41.61
N LEU A 630 -6.68 -6.85 41.13
CA LEU A 630 -5.93 -5.62 41.34
C LEU A 630 -5.73 -5.39 42.83
N SER A 631 -6.80 -5.41 43.63
CA SER A 631 -6.77 -5.20 45.08
C SER A 631 -5.91 -6.21 45.83
N ALA A 632 -5.90 -7.48 45.41
CA ALA A 632 -5.17 -8.54 46.09
C ALA A 632 -3.67 -8.62 45.70
N THR A 633 -3.24 -7.88 44.68
CA THR A 633 -1.86 -7.98 44.18
C THR A 633 -0.87 -7.26 45.10
N ASP A 634 0.18 -7.96 45.54
CA ASP A 634 1.39 -7.32 46.06
C ASP A 634 2.20 -6.74 44.89
N VAL A 635 2.05 -5.44 44.67
CA VAL A 635 2.71 -4.70 43.57
C VAL A 635 4.24 -4.72 43.72
N THR A 636 4.74 -4.69 44.95
CA THR A 636 6.20 -4.69 45.20
C THR A 636 6.80 -6.06 44.87
N ALA A 637 6.11 -7.14 45.25
CA ALA A 637 6.52 -8.50 44.87
C ALA A 637 6.44 -8.72 43.35
N LEU A 638 5.42 -8.19 42.68
CA LEU A 638 5.30 -8.26 41.22
C LEU A 638 6.47 -7.53 40.53
N GLY A 639 6.78 -6.30 40.97
CA GLY A 639 7.91 -5.53 40.43
C GLY A 639 9.26 -6.24 40.62
N ARG A 640 9.47 -6.88 41.78
CA ARG A 640 10.65 -7.72 42.02
C ARG A 640 10.71 -8.90 41.05
N ARG A 641 9.60 -9.63 40.88
CA ARG A 641 9.55 -10.77 39.94
C ARG A 641 9.87 -10.37 38.50
N ILE A 642 9.42 -9.19 38.06
CA ILE A 642 9.76 -8.67 36.72
C ILE A 642 11.28 -8.40 36.63
N ARG A 643 11.88 -7.75 37.64
CA ARG A 643 13.35 -7.54 37.69
C ARG A 643 14.12 -8.84 37.70
N ASP A 644 13.71 -9.81 38.53
CA ASP A 644 14.34 -11.13 38.60
C ASP A 644 14.35 -11.83 37.23
N THR A 645 13.34 -11.60 36.39
CA THR A 645 13.31 -12.13 35.01
C THR A 645 14.27 -11.37 34.08
N LEU A 646 14.47 -10.07 34.28
CA LEU A 646 15.44 -9.27 33.52
C LEU A 646 16.89 -9.62 33.86
N ASP A 647 17.15 -10.06 35.08
CA ASP A 647 18.49 -10.41 35.58
C ASP A 647 18.90 -11.87 35.27
N ARG A 648 18.02 -12.67 34.65
CA ARG A 648 18.35 -14.05 34.27
C ARG A 648 19.31 -14.04 33.07
N PRO A 649 20.46 -14.73 33.13
CA PRO A 649 21.27 -14.96 31.94
C PRO A 649 20.48 -15.82 30.92
N GLU A 650 20.52 -15.44 29.64
CA GLU A 650 19.92 -16.18 28.53
C GLU A 650 20.45 -17.61 28.40
#